data_AF-A0A2N5TCS5-F1
#
_entry.id   AF-A0A2N5TCS5-F1
#
_cell.length_a   1.000
_cell.length_b   1.000
_cell.length_c   1.000
_cell.angle_alpha   90.00
_cell.angle_beta   90.00
_cell.angle_gamma   90.00
#
_symmetry.space_group_name_H-M   'P 1'
#
loop_
_entity.id
_entity.type
_entity.pdbx_description
1 polymer ?
#
loop_
_entity_poly.entity_id
_entity_poly.type
_entity_poly.pdbx_seq_one_letter_code
_entity_poly.pdbx_strand_id
1 'polypeptide(L)'
;MDDPNFQVVDRERNTYRCLICPRSNVMTDVGRHRQRAAHINNARAVLTSTNQGPTPTIESPQQVPAEEAWVAAQQVAAHEQTIWDDVHGLLDFVDVDEQMAPGLNQTLEDELDLLDPTTRGEDDTIPIASIVDHDNWHAFLDEELEAIEQTGPGVLPNEHTAGSNQPGGGKGPAKGQPWYPFKSQMELVGSLIMGHTHSMMSRSMYTKVRAILTLCDVNLPAWATIQLSRARIRKLLDDQIMYSNSPFGTPMFALNPERIISQNLANPLINKHLDFYPELAKGCDVYKFSQSLKWLKGLSPAHRPQMCEVNKKHFYIMEPVQLFSSAVVIPIFLFICDSKLCARVLDIDETNTTRDGTQLTITIPLNLGFDDARLRSIEVKEFDRLYSDILMADCTRLIDACNHCFIESNGRPNDHQVVSVPNPWRIKAKGRLIRHVPITLYADDTSGNISKQFNKHISFFFTLSGLPPRVSNQEYNCHFLSTSNVASVLEISEQIVHHLNRMAQDGFAAYDCSITQPVLVQSVVLCFLADSPMHAEVTNTPNPGQSNHPCRMCTLSVERKSMIKTMAHVQSYLQVDGHGQERPNPLRDWALTFKRTHALYNIAISNNITQFKTQSTLWGVKDAINTKFVIESRTNPALKTKMEVLDLNYPNRLYNPFLLLEGFDGVLDTPVEILHVVLLGVVKYLARDDIAKLKEKEKSILIGRLNSLDRLSLNIDSIKADYLIKHIKSLVGRHFKIIIQSAPFVLLDLLSPERQEIWIALCKMCALIFQTRISNMDSYLDELTLHIHRFLRLIVQSNAQWVNKPKLHMLLHLPESIRRFGPASLFSTKKFESYNGVLQKASVHSNRLSPSSISNASNEVQQVFAHNPLLQRAMGYDYKSIHSLSYPLDLNIKLTKEDEVAIPEEFDADRNYPHLSQLAGIMVSKHEMLQQGVFVVVERRSKLLVGEIKSIWVKKTPQSSHFYVHLQGFETAHVDEHYQMRSIVRTPNHVVVNTKYIRGTINVQHNCHQFQCPVVSTRATLMEREETRITQPMVKHSDDNHYIINSSSLSNPELH
;
A
#
# COMPACT_ATOMS: atom_id res chain seq x y z
N MET A 1 0.48 64.00 -31.86
CA MET A 1 1.18 64.72 -30.79
C MET A 1 2.17 63.73 -30.20
N ASP A 2 3.44 64.09 -30.30
CA ASP A 2 4.57 63.16 -30.41
C ASP A 2 4.82 62.38 -29.11
N ASP A 3 4.78 61.05 -29.18
CA ASP A 3 5.14 60.18 -28.05
C ASP A 3 6.65 60.27 -27.84
N PRO A 4 7.13 60.70 -26.66
CA PRO A 4 8.56 60.85 -26.39
C PRO A 4 9.36 59.54 -26.54
N ASN A 5 8.69 58.39 -26.53
CA ASN A 5 9.33 57.07 -26.67
C ASN A 5 9.48 56.60 -28.13
N PHE A 6 8.94 57.37 -29.09
CA PHE A 6 8.98 57.04 -30.51
C PHE A 6 9.37 58.26 -31.35
N GLN A 7 10.46 58.12 -32.09
CA GLN A 7 10.92 59.12 -33.03
C GLN A 7 10.20 58.93 -34.37
N VAL A 8 9.62 59.99 -34.92
CA VAL A 8 9.07 59.96 -36.29
C VAL A 8 10.23 59.91 -37.28
N VAL A 9 10.21 58.93 -38.17
CA VAL A 9 11.25 58.73 -39.20
C VAL A 9 10.82 59.37 -40.52
N ASP A 10 9.55 59.21 -40.89
CA ASP A 10 8.95 59.82 -42.08
C ASP A 10 7.48 60.18 -41.78
N ARG A 11 7.17 61.48 -41.86
CA ARG A 11 5.83 62.03 -41.57
C ARG A 11 4.83 61.80 -42.69
N GLU A 12 5.26 61.68 -43.94
CA GLU A 12 4.34 61.41 -45.06
C GLU A 12 3.91 59.93 -45.07
N ARG A 13 4.79 59.03 -44.62
CA ARG A 13 4.51 57.58 -44.55
C ARG A 13 4.05 57.08 -43.17
N ASN A 14 3.92 57.97 -42.17
CA ASN A 14 3.61 57.63 -40.78
C ASN A 14 4.47 56.48 -40.24
N THR A 15 5.80 56.63 -40.35
CA THR A 15 6.74 55.63 -39.81
C THR A 15 7.50 56.16 -38.60
N TYR A 16 7.75 55.27 -37.64
CA TYR A 16 8.29 55.56 -36.31
C TYR A 16 9.40 54.59 -35.95
N ARG A 17 10.34 55.02 -35.10
CA ARG A 17 11.36 54.18 -34.49
C ARG A 17 11.21 54.26 -32.97
N CYS A 18 11.22 53.11 -32.29
CA CYS A 18 11.12 53.07 -30.84
C CYS A 18 12.47 53.38 -30.20
N LEU A 19 12.50 54.35 -29.28
CA LEU A 19 13.69 54.76 -28.55
C LEU A 19 13.97 53.89 -27.31
N ILE A 20 12.96 53.17 -26.79
CA ILE A 20 13.09 52.25 -25.65
C ILE A 20 13.75 50.91 -26.07
N CYS A 21 13.56 50.49 -27.32
CA CYS A 21 14.04 49.19 -27.81
C CYS A 21 15.32 49.39 -28.66
N PRO A 22 16.52 49.02 -28.15
CA PRO A 22 17.80 49.37 -28.77
C PRO A 22 18.05 48.79 -30.17
N ARG A 23 17.22 47.83 -30.63
CA ARG A 23 17.27 47.26 -31.98
C ARG A 23 15.93 47.35 -32.72
N SER A 24 15.11 48.37 -32.43
CA SER A 24 13.82 48.51 -33.12
C SER A 24 14.01 48.92 -34.59
N ASN A 25 13.39 48.16 -35.50
CA ASN A 25 13.25 48.54 -36.90
C ASN A 25 12.16 49.61 -37.04
N VAL A 26 12.22 50.39 -38.12
CA VAL A 26 11.21 51.40 -38.44
C VAL A 26 9.84 50.70 -38.64
N MET A 27 8.80 51.22 -38.02
CA MET A 27 7.47 50.60 -37.93
C MET A 27 6.36 51.62 -38.18
N THR A 28 5.22 51.17 -38.71
CA THR A 28 4.03 52.02 -38.91
C THR A 28 3.00 51.86 -37.78
N ASP A 29 2.95 50.69 -37.14
CA ASP A 29 1.99 50.37 -36.08
C ASP A 29 2.66 50.39 -34.69
N VAL A 30 2.67 51.58 -34.08
CA VAL A 30 3.20 51.82 -32.74
C VAL A 30 2.41 51.06 -31.66
N GLY A 31 1.09 50.92 -31.84
CA GLY A 31 0.20 50.27 -30.87
C GLY A 31 0.54 48.78 -30.70
N ARG A 32 0.76 48.07 -31.81
CA ARG A 32 1.17 46.66 -31.78
C ARG A 32 2.58 46.48 -31.23
N HIS A 33 3.50 47.40 -31.49
CA HIS A 33 4.86 47.31 -30.93
C HIS A 33 4.85 47.41 -29.40
N ARG A 34 4.04 48.30 -28.83
CA ARG A 34 3.92 48.48 -27.37
C ARG A 34 3.45 47.22 -26.64
N GLN A 35 2.66 46.38 -27.29
CA GLN A 35 2.12 45.15 -26.71
C GLN A 35 3.12 43.98 -26.73
N ARG A 36 4.28 44.13 -27.38
CA ARG A 36 5.31 43.07 -27.40
C ARG A 36 5.98 42.99 -26.03
N ALA A 37 6.12 41.78 -25.50
CA ALA A 37 6.75 41.53 -24.20
C ALA A 37 8.14 42.18 -24.07
N ALA A 38 8.95 42.17 -25.13
CA ALA A 38 10.25 42.84 -25.15
C ALA A 38 10.16 44.36 -24.94
N HIS A 39 9.17 45.03 -25.55
CA HIS A 39 8.93 46.46 -25.34
C HIS A 39 8.44 46.72 -23.92
N ILE A 40 7.51 45.92 -23.41
CA ILE A 40 6.98 46.04 -22.05
C ILE A 40 8.10 45.87 -21.00
N ASN A 41 9.00 44.90 -21.20
CA ASN A 41 10.11 44.66 -20.29
C ASN A 41 11.14 45.80 -20.33
N ASN A 42 11.52 46.29 -21.52
CA ASN A 42 12.43 47.43 -21.64
C ASN A 42 11.82 48.72 -21.08
N ALA A 43 10.51 48.95 -21.30
CA ALA A 43 9.80 50.10 -20.73
C ALA A 43 9.73 50.04 -19.20
N ARG A 44 9.53 48.84 -18.63
CA ARG A 44 9.58 48.62 -17.17
C ARG A 44 10.98 48.84 -16.59
N ALA A 45 12.03 48.46 -17.31
CA ALA A 45 13.42 48.70 -16.91
C ALA A 45 13.76 50.21 -16.89
N VAL A 46 13.27 50.97 -17.89
CA VAL A 46 13.43 52.44 -17.91
C VAL A 46 12.66 53.09 -16.75
N LEU A 47 11.46 52.62 -16.43
CA LEU A 47 10.62 53.13 -15.34
C LEU A 47 11.13 52.77 -13.93
N THR A 48 11.92 51.70 -13.78
CA THR A 48 12.51 51.29 -12.48
C THR A 48 13.83 52.00 -12.17
N SER A 49 14.41 52.74 -13.13
CA SER A 49 15.62 53.56 -12.94
C SER A 49 15.35 54.98 -12.41
N THR A 50 14.09 55.42 -12.42
CA THR A 50 13.67 56.75 -11.98
C THR A 50 12.65 56.65 -10.83
N ASN A 51 13.16 56.88 -9.63
CA ASN A 51 12.47 57.20 -8.36
C ASN A 51 12.15 56.08 -7.37
N GLN A 52 12.78 56.25 -6.20
CA GLN A 52 12.64 55.55 -4.93
C GLN A 52 11.36 55.97 -4.17
N GLY A 53 10.64 54.97 -3.62
CA GLY A 53 9.74 55.02 -2.44
C GLY A 53 8.46 55.89 -2.46
N PRO A 54 7.53 55.76 -1.49
CA PRO A 54 6.95 54.53 -0.92
C PRO A 54 5.40 54.47 -0.97
N THR A 55 4.82 53.25 -1.00
CA THR A 55 3.40 52.82 -0.74
C THR A 55 2.29 53.38 -1.67
N PRO A 56 1.20 52.67 -2.09
CA PRO A 56 0.42 51.64 -1.40
C PRO A 56 -0.08 50.45 -2.28
N THR A 57 -0.73 49.46 -1.65
CA THR A 57 -1.30 48.26 -2.29
C THR A 57 -2.75 48.50 -2.72
N ILE A 58 -3.06 48.32 -4.01
CA ILE A 58 -4.42 48.15 -4.54
C ILE A 58 -4.45 46.82 -5.28
N GLU A 59 -5.23 45.88 -4.78
CA GLU A 59 -5.39 44.51 -5.30
C GLU A 59 -6.20 44.49 -6.60
N SER A 60 -5.79 43.64 -7.54
CA SER A 60 -6.50 43.34 -8.79
C SER A 60 -6.75 41.82 -8.92
N PRO A 61 -7.75 41.37 -9.70
CA PRO A 61 -8.45 40.08 -9.53
C PRO A 61 -7.71 38.81 -9.99
N GLN A 62 -6.38 38.76 -9.86
CA GLN A 62 -5.56 37.59 -10.20
C GLN A 62 -4.84 36.94 -9.01
N GLN A 63 -5.10 37.37 -7.77
CA GLN A 63 -4.46 36.77 -6.58
C GLN A 63 -5.13 35.49 -6.05
N VAL A 64 -6.38 35.17 -6.41
CA VAL A 64 -7.08 34.00 -5.84
C VAL A 64 -6.33 32.65 -6.04
N PRO A 65 -5.64 32.35 -7.16
CA PRO A 65 -4.93 31.08 -7.30
C PRO A 65 -3.56 31.03 -6.61
N ALA A 66 -2.90 32.18 -6.42
CA ALA A 66 -1.55 32.27 -5.87
C ALA A 66 -1.57 32.40 -4.33
N GLU A 67 -2.55 33.12 -3.80
CA GLU A 67 -2.83 33.20 -2.36
C GLU A 67 -3.38 31.88 -1.82
N GLU A 68 -4.24 31.17 -2.56
CA GLU A 68 -4.66 29.81 -2.18
C GLU A 68 -3.49 28.82 -2.16
N ALA A 69 -2.51 28.97 -3.06
CA ALA A 69 -1.31 28.13 -3.10
C ALA A 69 -0.33 28.47 -1.96
N TRP A 70 -0.18 29.74 -1.61
CA TRP A 70 0.69 30.20 -0.51
C TRP A 70 0.08 29.91 0.88
N VAL A 71 -1.23 30.12 1.04
CA VAL A 71 -1.97 29.73 2.25
C VAL A 71 -1.99 28.21 2.41
N ALA A 72 -2.11 27.44 1.32
CA ALA A 72 -1.96 25.99 1.38
C ALA A 72 -0.53 25.56 1.77
N ALA A 73 0.50 26.26 1.31
CA ALA A 73 1.89 25.98 1.69
C ALA A 73 2.16 26.30 3.17
N GLN A 74 1.65 27.43 3.69
CA GLN A 74 1.78 27.79 5.10
C GLN A 74 0.95 26.87 6.03
N GLN A 75 -0.22 26.41 5.59
CA GLN A 75 -1.03 25.44 6.33
C GLN A 75 -0.42 24.03 6.34
N VAL A 76 0.38 23.68 5.33
CA VAL A 76 1.16 22.43 5.28
C VAL A 76 2.39 22.53 6.20
N ALA A 77 3.03 23.70 6.30
CA ALA A 77 4.13 23.91 7.26
C ALA A 77 3.65 23.84 8.72
N ALA A 78 2.51 24.46 9.04
CA ALA A 78 1.88 24.35 10.37
C ALA A 78 1.42 22.91 10.69
N HIS A 79 1.04 22.14 9.66
CA HIS A 79 0.69 20.72 9.76
C HIS A 79 1.89 19.84 10.11
N GLU A 80 3.09 20.16 9.65
CA GLU A 80 4.31 19.43 9.97
C GLU A 80 4.76 19.65 11.41
N GLN A 81 4.68 20.88 11.91
CA GLN A 81 5.09 21.20 13.28
C GLN A 81 4.23 20.48 14.33
N THR A 82 2.92 20.38 14.09
CA THR A 82 1.99 19.64 14.97
C THR A 82 2.22 18.12 14.93
N ILE A 83 2.70 17.57 13.81
CA ILE A 83 3.05 16.14 13.70
C ILE A 83 4.32 15.83 14.48
N TRP A 84 5.29 16.75 14.52
CA TRP A 84 6.51 16.57 15.30
C TRP A 84 6.28 16.72 16.80
N ASP A 85 5.40 17.64 17.22
CA ASP A 85 4.98 17.74 18.63
C ASP A 85 4.27 16.46 19.11
N ASP A 86 3.43 15.85 18.26
CA ASP A 86 2.75 14.56 18.53
C ASP A 86 3.73 13.35 18.50
N VAL A 87 4.88 13.45 17.82
CA VAL A 87 5.93 12.42 17.78
C VAL A 87 6.88 12.51 18.98
N HIS A 88 7.17 13.71 19.46
CA HIS A 88 7.92 13.91 20.71
C HIS A 88 7.11 13.42 21.93
N GLY A 89 5.79 13.60 21.94
CA GLY A 89 4.90 13.04 22.96
C GLY A 89 4.81 11.50 23.00
N LEU A 90 5.37 10.79 22.01
CA LEU A 90 5.40 9.32 21.96
C LEU A 90 6.70 8.69 22.51
N LEU A 91 7.69 9.49 22.88
CA LEU A 91 8.99 9.01 23.41
C LEU A 91 9.23 9.33 24.89
N ASP A 92 8.45 10.21 25.51
CA ASP A 92 8.60 10.55 26.92
C ASP A 92 7.55 9.85 27.80
N PHE A 93 7.85 8.59 28.15
CA PHE A 93 7.34 7.94 29.36
C PHE A 93 8.51 7.34 30.14
N VAL A 94 9.32 8.22 30.73
CA VAL A 94 9.99 7.96 32.00
C VAL A 94 9.96 9.28 32.78
N ASP A 95 8.99 9.42 33.69
CA ASP A 95 9.04 10.46 34.71
C ASP A 95 10.25 10.18 35.62
N VAL A 96 11.20 11.11 35.66
CA VAL A 96 12.03 11.34 36.84
C VAL A 96 11.88 12.83 37.18
N ASP A 97 11.18 13.09 38.28
CA ASP A 97 11.05 14.40 38.92
C ASP A 97 12.44 15.05 39.11
N GLU A 98 12.60 16.29 38.68
CA GLU A 98 13.44 17.24 39.41
C GLU A 98 13.02 18.69 39.12
N GLN A 99 12.62 19.38 40.19
CA GLN A 99 12.23 20.79 40.20
C GLN A 99 13.44 21.69 39.96
N MET A 100 13.36 22.65 39.03
CA MET A 100 14.25 23.82 39.03
C MET A 100 13.50 25.13 38.75
N ALA A 101 13.96 26.16 39.46
CA ALA A 101 13.33 27.44 39.77
C ALA A 101 13.41 28.49 38.62
N PRO A 102 12.68 29.62 38.71
CA PRO A 102 12.47 30.53 37.58
C PRO A 102 13.59 31.57 37.41
N GLY A 103 13.98 31.80 36.15
CA GLY A 103 14.66 33.03 35.71
C GLY A 103 15.97 32.83 34.95
N LEU A 104 15.89 32.77 33.62
CA LEU A 104 16.90 33.24 32.63
C LEU A 104 16.35 33.00 31.22
N ASN A 105 15.85 34.06 30.58
CA ASN A 105 15.39 34.04 29.19
C ASN A 105 16.57 34.30 28.25
N GLN A 106 17.18 33.23 27.74
CA GLN A 106 17.88 33.16 26.45
C GLN A 106 18.25 31.69 26.22
N THR A 107 17.87 31.11 25.08
CA THR A 107 18.21 29.71 24.78
C THR A 107 19.64 29.63 24.23
N LEU A 108 20.32 28.52 24.49
CA LEU A 108 21.65 28.22 23.94
C LEU A 108 21.65 28.18 22.39
N GLU A 109 20.46 28.04 21.79
CA GLU A 109 20.20 28.09 20.35
C GLU A 109 20.34 29.52 19.81
N ASP A 110 19.87 30.53 20.56
CA ASP A 110 20.00 31.95 20.22
C ASP A 110 21.47 32.45 20.27
N GLU A 111 22.31 31.87 21.12
CA GLU A 111 23.76 32.20 21.19
C GLU A 111 24.59 31.56 20.07
N LEU A 112 24.13 30.44 19.51
CA LEU A 112 24.86 29.69 18.47
C LEU A 112 24.60 30.21 17.04
N ASP A 113 23.44 30.85 16.81
CA ASP A 113 23.12 31.48 15.52
C ASP A 113 23.90 32.78 15.26
N LEU A 114 24.47 33.40 16.30
CA LEU A 114 25.27 34.63 16.18
C LEU A 114 26.72 34.40 15.73
N LEU A 115 27.16 33.15 15.56
CA LEU A 115 28.56 32.79 15.29
C LEU A 115 28.79 31.97 14.01
N ASP A 116 27.81 31.86 13.10
CA ASP A 116 28.01 31.19 11.80
C ASP A 116 28.65 32.14 10.75
N PRO A 117 29.90 31.94 10.29
CA PRO A 117 30.55 32.76 9.30
C PRO A 117 30.31 32.21 7.88
N THR A 118 29.05 31.99 7.49
CA THR A 118 28.69 31.58 6.12
C THR A 118 27.54 32.37 5.51
N THR A 119 27.53 33.70 5.72
CA THR A 119 26.83 34.63 4.83
C THR A 119 27.82 35.45 4.03
N ARG A 120 28.06 35.07 2.75
CA ARG A 120 28.38 35.95 1.60
C ARG A 120 28.74 35.14 0.33
N GLY A 121 28.06 35.45 -0.78
CA GLY A 121 28.53 35.17 -2.14
C GLY A 121 27.47 34.64 -3.11
N GLU A 122 26.92 35.53 -3.94
CA GLU A 122 26.06 35.23 -5.11
C GLU A 122 26.87 34.70 -6.31
N ASP A 123 26.11 34.13 -7.28
CA ASP A 123 26.43 33.85 -8.68
C ASP A 123 27.52 32.83 -9.05
N ASP A 124 27.09 31.61 -9.39
CA ASP A 124 27.21 31.09 -10.76
C ASP A 124 26.38 29.81 -10.97
N THR A 125 25.58 29.81 -12.03
CA THR A 125 24.85 28.63 -12.51
C THR A 125 25.77 27.79 -13.38
N ILE A 126 26.19 26.61 -12.90
CA ILE A 126 26.87 25.63 -13.75
C ILE A 126 25.84 24.59 -14.23
N PRO A 127 25.64 24.41 -15.55
CA PRO A 127 24.81 23.33 -16.08
C PRO A 127 25.46 21.97 -15.79
N ILE A 128 24.70 21.07 -15.16
CA ILE A 128 25.11 19.69 -14.84
C ILE A 128 25.56 18.87 -16.08
N ALA A 129 25.29 19.35 -17.30
CA ALA A 129 25.67 18.68 -18.53
C ALA A 129 27.18 18.70 -18.86
N SER A 130 28.01 19.45 -18.13
CA SER A 130 29.46 19.54 -18.43
C SER A 130 30.38 18.83 -17.43
N ILE A 131 29.86 18.06 -16.47
CA ILE A 131 30.69 17.32 -15.52
C ILE A 131 30.37 15.83 -15.69
N VAL A 132 31.38 15.11 -16.19
CA VAL A 132 31.52 13.65 -16.34
C VAL A 132 30.98 13.03 -17.64
N ASP A 133 31.93 12.48 -18.41
CA ASP A 133 31.72 11.63 -19.58
C ASP A 133 30.99 10.33 -19.18
N HIS A 134 30.20 9.78 -20.10
CA HIS A 134 29.06 8.89 -19.83
C HIS A 134 29.41 7.49 -19.25
N ASP A 135 30.70 7.19 -19.03
CA ASP A 135 31.22 5.84 -18.82
C ASP A 135 31.94 5.60 -17.48
N ASN A 136 31.98 6.55 -16.53
CA ASN A 136 32.80 6.36 -15.32
C ASN A 136 32.14 6.67 -13.97
N TRP A 137 30.84 6.43 -13.84
CA TRP A 137 30.11 6.57 -12.57
C TRP A 137 30.63 5.66 -11.45
N HIS A 138 31.13 4.47 -11.79
CA HIS A 138 31.74 3.56 -10.81
C HIS A 138 33.06 4.11 -10.28
N ALA A 139 33.93 4.66 -11.15
CA ALA A 139 35.17 5.28 -10.70
C ALA A 139 34.94 6.59 -9.94
N PHE A 140 33.92 7.37 -10.29
CA PHE A 140 33.55 8.57 -9.51
C PHE A 140 33.06 8.22 -8.10
N LEU A 141 32.27 7.15 -7.95
CA LEU A 141 31.83 6.66 -6.63
C LEU A 141 33.00 6.06 -5.83
N ASP A 142 33.92 5.36 -6.49
CA ASP A 142 35.14 4.83 -5.86
C ASP A 142 36.14 5.96 -5.50
N GLU A 143 36.26 7.01 -6.32
CA GLU A 143 37.07 8.21 -6.04
C GLU A 143 36.47 9.06 -4.90
N GLU A 144 35.14 9.23 -4.84
CA GLU A 144 34.47 9.87 -3.69
C GLU A 144 34.68 9.06 -2.41
N LEU A 145 34.64 7.72 -2.48
CA LEU A 145 34.96 6.82 -1.38
C LEU A 145 36.43 6.96 -0.91
N GLU A 146 37.38 7.05 -1.84
CA GLU A 146 38.80 7.25 -1.55
C GLU A 146 39.12 8.67 -1.04
N ALA A 147 38.43 9.71 -1.53
CA ALA A 147 38.58 11.09 -1.04
C ALA A 147 38.08 11.26 0.40
N ILE A 148 37.08 10.47 0.81
CA ILE A 148 36.60 10.37 2.19
C ILE A 148 37.61 9.64 3.10
N GLU A 149 38.43 8.73 2.56
CA GLU A 149 39.51 8.06 3.30
C GLU A 149 40.71 8.99 3.58
N GLN A 150 40.96 9.99 2.72
CA GLN A 150 42.12 10.89 2.83
C GLN A 150 41.90 12.12 3.72
N THR A 151 40.65 12.45 4.09
CA THR A 151 40.32 13.58 4.97
C THR A 151 40.10 13.15 6.43
N GLY A 152 41.14 12.54 7.02
CA GLY A 152 41.26 12.43 8.47
C GLY A 152 41.76 13.77 9.07
N PRO A 153 41.27 14.21 10.25
CA PRO A 153 41.67 15.50 10.81
C PRO A 153 43.15 15.48 11.22
N GLY A 154 43.81 16.61 10.96
CA GLY A 154 45.18 16.90 11.35
C GLY A 154 45.40 16.79 12.86
N VAL A 155 46.64 16.46 13.18
CA VAL A 155 47.22 16.25 14.52
C VAL A 155 47.01 17.45 15.45
N LEU A 156 46.56 17.19 16.68
CA LEU A 156 46.92 17.96 17.86
C LEU A 156 47.41 17.01 18.99
N PRO A 157 48.28 17.48 19.91
CA PRO A 157 49.30 16.65 20.55
C PRO A 157 48.92 16.11 21.95
N ASN A 158 49.65 15.05 22.32
CA ASN A 158 49.83 14.46 23.66
C ASN A 158 48.67 13.69 24.30
N GLU A 159 48.69 12.37 24.14
CA GLU A 159 48.55 11.45 25.29
C GLU A 159 49.57 10.30 25.16
N HIS A 160 50.26 10.02 26.27
CA HIS A 160 51.41 9.15 26.38
C HIS A 160 51.05 7.65 26.33
N THR A 161 51.66 6.96 25.38
CA THR A 161 52.27 5.61 25.44
C THR A 161 51.92 4.66 26.60
N ALA A 162 51.26 3.53 26.27
CA ALA A 162 51.75 2.16 26.57
C ALA A 162 50.93 1.08 25.83
N GLY A 163 51.63 0.16 25.14
CA GLY A 163 51.08 -1.14 24.71
C GLY A 163 50.97 -1.35 23.20
N SER A 164 52.08 -1.74 22.58
CA SER A 164 52.21 -2.12 21.17
C SER A 164 51.22 -3.21 20.71
N ASN A 165 50.48 -2.91 19.65
CA ASN A 165 50.18 -3.85 18.58
C ASN A 165 49.97 -3.05 17.29
N GLN A 166 50.81 -3.31 16.28
CA GLN A 166 50.67 -2.73 14.95
C GLN A 166 49.24 -2.96 14.41
N PRO A 167 48.61 -1.99 13.72
CA PRO A 167 47.36 -2.22 13.01
C PRO A 167 47.66 -3.08 11.78
N GLY A 168 47.57 -4.40 11.97
CA GLY A 168 47.63 -5.36 10.87
C GLY A 168 46.48 -5.13 9.89
N GLY A 169 46.81 -5.15 8.60
CA GLY A 169 45.88 -5.05 7.48
C GLY A 169 44.62 -5.90 7.67
N GLY A 170 43.49 -5.34 7.25
CA GLY A 170 42.14 -5.78 7.57
C GLY A 170 41.85 -7.25 7.24
N LYS A 171 42.05 -8.14 8.22
CA LYS A 171 41.39 -9.44 8.23
C LYS A 171 39.90 -9.21 8.51
N GLY A 172 39.03 -9.75 7.64
CA GLY A 172 37.58 -9.74 7.85
C GLY A 172 37.17 -10.48 9.14
N PRO A 173 35.94 -10.27 9.65
CA PRO A 173 35.46 -10.97 10.84
C PRO A 173 35.51 -12.49 10.62
N ALA A 174 36.02 -13.25 11.59
CA ALA A 174 36.04 -14.70 11.52
C ALA A 174 34.61 -15.26 11.64
N LYS A 175 34.25 -16.23 10.78
CA LYS A 175 32.91 -16.85 10.72
C LYS A 175 32.46 -17.58 12.01
N GLY A 176 33.32 -17.65 13.04
CA GLY A 176 33.04 -18.23 14.36
C GLY A 176 33.06 -17.22 15.52
N GLN A 177 33.13 -15.92 15.25
CA GLN A 177 33.00 -14.89 16.29
C GLN A 177 31.52 -14.66 16.66
N PRO A 178 31.20 -14.39 17.94
CA PRO A 178 29.82 -14.18 18.40
C PRO A 178 29.08 -13.09 17.64
N TRP A 179 29.79 -12.07 17.16
CA TRP A 179 29.15 -10.90 16.56
C TRP A 179 29.06 -10.93 15.04
N TYR A 180 29.49 -12.02 14.39
CA TYR A 180 29.43 -12.15 12.93
C TYR A 180 28.00 -11.80 12.41
N PRO A 181 27.82 -11.06 11.31
CA PRO A 181 28.80 -10.54 10.35
C PRO A 181 29.51 -9.25 10.80
N PHE A 182 29.26 -8.77 12.01
CA PHE A 182 29.98 -7.69 12.64
C PHE A 182 31.32 -8.20 13.23
N LYS A 183 32.33 -7.34 13.23
CA LYS A 183 33.64 -7.56 13.83
C LYS A 183 33.58 -7.47 15.36
N SER A 184 32.61 -6.77 15.91
CA SER A 184 32.43 -6.61 17.37
C SER A 184 31.00 -6.22 17.73
N GLN A 185 30.67 -6.35 19.03
CA GLN A 185 29.42 -5.86 19.60
C GLN A 185 29.24 -4.35 19.35
N MET A 186 30.29 -3.56 19.50
CA MET A 186 30.22 -2.10 19.33
C MET A 186 30.02 -1.69 17.86
N GLU A 187 30.48 -2.48 16.89
CA GLU A 187 30.15 -2.28 15.47
C GLU A 187 28.67 -2.54 15.19
N LEU A 188 28.06 -3.53 15.86
CA LEU A 188 26.60 -3.75 15.83
C LEU A 188 25.85 -2.57 16.47
N VAL A 189 26.22 -2.18 17.69
CA VAL A 189 25.57 -1.08 18.43
C VAL A 189 25.70 0.25 17.66
N GLY A 190 26.89 0.56 17.13
CA GLY A 190 27.09 1.74 16.29
C GLY A 190 26.26 1.69 15.00
N SER A 191 26.10 0.51 14.40
CA SER A 191 25.22 0.33 13.23
C SER A 191 23.74 0.58 13.59
N LEU A 192 23.30 0.13 14.76
CA LEU A 192 21.94 0.34 15.28
C LEU A 192 21.67 1.83 15.54
N ILE A 193 22.61 2.52 16.19
CA ILE A 193 22.51 3.95 16.56
C ILE A 193 22.57 4.86 15.34
N MET A 194 23.44 4.57 14.37
CA MET A 194 23.50 5.29 13.09
C MET A 194 22.15 5.27 12.34
N GLY A 195 21.30 4.32 12.70
CA GLY A 195 20.01 4.13 12.11
C GLY A 195 19.97 2.81 11.37
N HIS A 196 18.93 2.06 11.67
CA HIS A 196 18.43 1.02 10.80
C HIS A 196 17.13 1.49 10.18
N THR A 197 16.92 1.08 8.92
CA THR A 197 15.78 1.20 7.98
C THR A 197 14.78 2.37 8.08
N HIS A 198 14.50 2.97 9.23
CA HIS A 198 13.40 3.91 9.48
C HIS A 198 13.79 5.23 10.20
N SER A 199 15.00 5.35 10.76
CA SER A 199 15.50 6.61 11.34
C SER A 199 17.03 6.73 11.18
N MET A 200 17.48 7.32 10.07
CA MET A 200 18.91 7.56 9.86
C MET A 200 19.37 8.79 10.63
N MET A 201 20.43 8.63 11.40
CA MET A 201 21.08 9.70 12.14
C MET A 201 22.12 10.38 11.23
N SER A 202 22.21 11.71 11.28
CA SER A 202 23.26 12.43 10.54
C SER A 202 24.65 12.10 11.08
N ARG A 203 25.69 12.24 10.26
CA ARG A 203 27.10 12.04 10.68
C ARG A 203 27.46 12.90 11.90
N SER A 204 26.98 14.16 11.92
CA SER A 204 27.18 15.08 13.04
C SER A 204 26.52 14.57 14.32
N MET A 205 25.25 14.16 14.23
CA MET A 205 24.51 13.65 15.39
C MET A 205 25.11 12.34 15.92
N TYR A 206 25.52 11.42 15.04
CA TYR A 206 26.21 10.20 15.45
C TYR A 206 27.53 10.50 16.16
N THR A 207 28.26 11.52 15.70
CA THR A 207 29.51 11.95 16.34
C THR A 207 29.26 12.51 17.74
N LYS A 208 28.19 13.29 17.93
CA LYS A 208 27.75 13.78 19.26
C LYS A 208 27.36 12.62 20.19
N VAL A 209 26.53 11.68 19.72
CA VAL A 209 26.12 10.50 20.50
C VAL A 209 27.33 9.64 20.89
N ARG A 210 28.27 9.44 19.95
CA ARG A 210 29.52 8.73 20.24
C ARG A 210 30.35 9.43 21.32
N ALA A 211 30.45 10.76 21.28
CA ALA A 211 31.17 11.53 22.31
C ALA A 211 30.49 11.40 23.69
N ILE A 212 29.16 11.53 23.74
CA ILE A 212 28.38 11.36 24.98
C ILE A 212 28.57 9.95 25.56
N LEU A 213 28.45 8.92 24.73
CA LEU A 213 28.61 7.53 25.17
C LEU A 213 30.04 7.20 25.62
N THR A 214 31.04 7.92 25.08
CA THR A 214 32.43 7.80 25.55
C THR A 214 32.57 8.27 27.00
N LEU A 215 31.78 9.28 27.43
CA LEU A 215 31.72 9.71 28.84
C LEU A 215 31.14 8.62 29.76
N CYS A 216 30.37 7.69 29.19
CA CYS A 216 29.79 6.54 29.90
C CYS A 216 30.62 5.25 29.73
N ASP A 217 31.89 5.35 29.35
CA ASP A 217 32.80 4.22 29.06
C ASP A 217 32.34 3.30 27.90
N VAL A 218 31.46 3.79 27.03
CA VAL A 218 30.97 3.06 25.85
C VAL A 218 31.63 3.61 24.57
N ASN A 219 32.60 2.85 24.05
CA ASN A 219 33.39 3.25 22.88
C ASN A 219 32.78 2.74 21.55
N LEU A 220 31.99 3.60 20.89
CA LEU A 220 31.46 3.29 19.56
C LEU A 220 32.49 3.49 18.45
N PRO A 221 32.45 2.69 17.35
CA PRO A 221 33.31 2.89 16.20
C PRO A 221 33.03 4.22 15.50
N ALA A 222 34.03 4.74 14.80
CA ALA A 222 33.88 5.92 13.96
C ALA A 222 32.88 5.66 12.82
N TRP A 223 32.26 6.75 12.32
CA TRP A 223 31.27 6.68 11.24
C TRP A 223 31.76 5.89 10.01
N ALA A 224 32.99 6.16 9.56
CA ALA A 224 33.61 5.47 8.43
C ALA A 224 33.72 3.95 8.67
N THR A 225 34.05 3.52 9.89
CA THR A 225 34.11 2.10 10.25
C THR A 225 32.75 1.43 10.11
N ILE A 226 31.67 2.11 10.52
CA ILE A 226 30.30 1.58 10.36
C ILE A 226 29.89 1.56 8.88
N GLN A 227 30.25 2.55 8.06
CA GLN A 227 29.99 2.53 6.62
C GLN A 227 30.72 1.37 5.91
N LEU A 228 32.00 1.16 6.22
CA LEU A 228 32.76 0.00 5.76
C LEU A 228 32.15 -1.32 6.23
N SER A 229 31.58 -1.36 7.45
CA SER A 229 30.79 -2.50 7.92
C SER A 229 29.58 -2.76 7.02
N ARG A 230 28.78 -1.73 6.71
CA ARG A 230 27.61 -1.85 5.84
C ARG A 230 27.99 -2.32 4.42
N ALA A 231 29.05 -1.75 3.84
CA ALA A 231 29.56 -2.18 2.53
C ALA A 231 29.99 -3.66 2.54
N ARG A 232 30.73 -4.08 3.56
CA ARG A 232 31.12 -5.48 3.78
C ARG A 232 29.90 -6.40 3.91
N ILE A 233 28.90 -5.99 4.68
CA ILE A 233 27.68 -6.77 4.92
C ILE A 233 26.84 -6.89 3.64
N ARG A 234 26.72 -5.83 2.82
CA ARG A 234 26.09 -5.88 1.49
C ARG A 234 26.81 -6.86 0.56
N LYS A 235 28.15 -6.80 0.53
CA LYS A 235 28.97 -7.73 -0.24
C LYS A 235 28.80 -9.18 0.22
N LEU A 236 28.68 -9.42 1.52
CA LEU A 236 28.43 -10.75 2.09
C LEU A 236 27.09 -11.34 1.63
N LEU A 237 26.07 -10.49 1.44
CA LEU A 237 24.76 -10.92 0.97
C LEU A 237 24.64 -11.19 -0.51
N ASP A 238 25.62 -10.74 -1.28
CA ASP A 238 25.45 -10.56 -2.72
C ASP A 238 24.24 -9.65 -3.03
N ASP A 239 24.03 -8.60 -2.21
CA ASP A 239 23.01 -7.58 -2.44
C ASP A 239 23.63 -6.46 -3.27
N GLN A 240 23.29 -6.47 -4.57
CA GLN A 240 23.82 -5.54 -5.56
C GLN A 240 22.72 -4.60 -6.03
N ILE A 241 23.02 -3.30 -6.05
CA ILE A 241 22.17 -2.32 -6.70
C ILE A 241 22.30 -2.54 -8.21
N MET A 242 21.20 -2.90 -8.84
CA MET A 242 21.14 -3.09 -10.28
C MET A 242 21.02 -1.73 -10.93
N TYR A 243 21.92 -1.45 -11.87
CA TYR A 243 21.92 -0.24 -12.68
C TYR A 243 21.47 -0.55 -14.10
N SER A 244 20.59 0.30 -14.63
CA SER A 244 20.20 0.25 -16.02
C SER A 244 19.86 1.64 -16.55
N ASN A 245 19.87 1.80 -17.87
CA ASN A 245 19.43 3.03 -18.53
C ASN A 245 18.05 2.82 -19.14
N SER A 246 17.14 3.75 -18.86
CA SER A 246 15.79 3.75 -19.42
C SER A 246 15.83 3.88 -20.96
N PRO A 247 14.71 3.64 -21.65
CA PRO A 247 14.63 3.87 -23.09
C PRO A 247 14.97 5.32 -23.47
N PHE A 248 14.85 6.28 -22.53
CA PHE A 248 15.20 7.69 -22.72
C PHE A 248 16.62 8.05 -22.24
N GLY A 249 17.35 7.11 -21.66
CA GLY A 249 18.72 7.34 -21.16
C GLY A 249 18.76 7.84 -19.71
N THR A 250 17.62 7.82 -19.03
CA THR A 250 17.54 8.12 -17.60
C THR A 250 18.21 6.98 -16.82
N PRO A 251 19.14 7.26 -15.89
CA PRO A 251 19.72 6.24 -15.05
C PRO A 251 18.68 5.71 -14.06
N MET A 252 18.64 4.39 -13.89
CA MET A 252 17.68 3.69 -13.03
C MET A 252 18.40 2.72 -12.12
N PHE A 253 17.92 2.63 -10.89
CA PHE A 253 18.48 1.79 -9.85
C PHE A 253 17.39 0.93 -9.24
N ALA A 254 17.63 -0.38 -9.10
CA ALA A 254 16.71 -1.27 -8.40
C ALA A 254 17.46 -2.30 -7.54
N LEU A 255 16.79 -2.77 -6.50
CA LEU A 255 17.20 -3.95 -5.75
C LEU A 255 16.75 -5.22 -6.47
N ASN A 256 17.51 -6.30 -6.29
CA ASN A 256 17.19 -7.58 -6.91
C ASN A 256 16.06 -8.31 -6.13
N PRO A 257 14.86 -8.49 -6.73
CA PRO A 257 13.76 -9.17 -6.05
C PRO A 257 14.07 -10.63 -5.71
N GLU A 258 14.90 -11.33 -6.50
CA GLU A 258 15.31 -12.72 -6.25
C GLU A 258 16.04 -12.85 -4.91
N ARG A 259 16.91 -11.87 -4.60
CA ARG A 259 17.68 -11.84 -3.36
C ARG A 259 16.79 -11.56 -2.16
N ILE A 260 15.87 -10.60 -2.29
CA ILE A 260 14.91 -10.28 -1.23
C ILE A 260 14.03 -11.50 -0.92
N ILE A 261 13.50 -12.19 -1.94
CA ILE A 261 12.69 -13.41 -1.73
C ILE A 261 13.54 -14.52 -1.12
N SER A 262 14.78 -14.73 -1.60
CA SER A 262 15.70 -15.73 -1.03
C SER A 262 15.98 -15.50 0.45
N GLN A 263 16.14 -14.24 0.87
CA GLN A 263 16.35 -13.87 2.27
C GLN A 263 15.12 -14.18 3.12
N ASN A 264 13.91 -13.91 2.62
CA ASN A 264 12.67 -14.27 3.32
C ASN A 264 12.50 -15.79 3.49
N LEU A 265 12.87 -16.58 2.48
CA LEU A 265 12.86 -18.04 2.57
C LEU A 265 13.90 -18.57 3.57
N ALA A 266 15.05 -17.92 3.67
CA ALA A 266 16.08 -18.27 4.65
C ALA A 266 15.75 -17.79 6.08
N ASN A 267 14.74 -16.92 6.25
CA ASN A 267 14.39 -16.34 7.54
C ASN A 267 13.37 -17.23 8.29
N PRO A 268 13.73 -17.88 9.41
CA PRO A 268 12.84 -18.77 10.15
C PRO A 268 11.63 -18.05 10.78
N LEU A 269 11.69 -16.73 10.95
CA LEU A 269 10.59 -15.93 11.47
C LEU A 269 9.48 -15.71 10.45
N ILE A 270 9.82 -15.72 9.15
CA ILE A 270 8.90 -15.46 8.04
C ILE A 270 8.48 -16.77 7.37
N ASN A 271 9.45 -17.64 7.07
CA ASN A 271 9.23 -18.85 6.27
C ASN A 271 8.10 -19.73 6.80
N LYS A 272 7.99 -19.91 8.13
CA LYS A 272 6.92 -20.68 8.78
C LYS A 272 5.48 -20.19 8.52
N HIS A 273 5.32 -19.00 7.95
CA HIS A 273 4.03 -18.40 7.62
C HIS A 273 3.73 -18.35 6.12
N LEU A 274 4.66 -18.79 5.26
CA LEU A 274 4.49 -18.75 3.82
C LEU A 274 3.67 -19.95 3.33
N ASP A 275 2.55 -19.65 2.68
CA ASP A 275 1.85 -20.60 1.82
C ASP A 275 2.61 -20.72 0.48
N PHE A 276 2.84 -21.94 0.00
CA PHE A 276 3.49 -22.22 -1.30
C PHE A 276 2.53 -22.79 -2.35
N TYR A 277 1.29 -23.09 -1.95
CA TYR A 277 0.22 -23.62 -2.79
C TYR A 277 -1.05 -22.80 -2.56
N PRO A 278 -1.90 -22.63 -3.58
CA PRO A 278 -3.22 -22.04 -3.38
C PRO A 278 -4.11 -22.98 -2.56
N GLU A 279 -5.11 -22.42 -1.88
CA GLU A 279 -6.03 -23.11 -0.98
C GLU A 279 -7.45 -23.06 -1.54
N LEU A 280 -8.11 -24.22 -1.65
CA LEU A 280 -9.52 -24.31 -2.00
C LEU A 280 -10.37 -24.11 -0.73
N ALA A 281 -10.71 -22.86 -0.45
CA ALA A 281 -11.55 -22.48 0.69
C ALA A 281 -13.05 -22.77 0.50
N LYS A 282 -13.48 -23.23 -0.70
CA LYS A 282 -14.88 -23.51 -1.06
C LYS A 282 -15.83 -22.31 -0.81
N GLY A 283 -15.29 -21.09 -0.87
CA GLY A 283 -16.04 -19.85 -0.61
C GLY A 283 -16.31 -19.57 0.87
N CYS A 284 -15.76 -20.38 1.79
CA CYS A 284 -15.93 -20.20 3.23
C CYS A 284 -14.69 -19.59 3.87
N ASP A 285 -14.89 -18.70 4.85
CA ASP A 285 -13.80 -18.14 5.67
C ASP A 285 -12.60 -17.63 4.86
N VAL A 286 -12.87 -16.76 3.87
CA VAL A 286 -11.85 -16.21 2.98
C VAL A 286 -11.23 -14.96 3.61
N TYR A 287 -9.91 -14.96 3.84
CA TYR A 287 -9.19 -13.84 4.47
C TYR A 287 -7.73 -13.67 4.02
N LYS A 288 -7.18 -14.52 3.15
CA LYS A 288 -5.77 -14.44 2.71
C LYS A 288 -5.62 -14.73 1.21
N PHE A 289 -4.55 -14.23 0.58
CA PHE A 289 -4.33 -14.35 -0.86
C PHE A 289 -4.12 -15.80 -1.35
N SER A 290 -3.65 -16.73 -0.51
CA SER A 290 -3.58 -18.15 -0.87
C SER A 290 -4.95 -18.74 -1.18
N GLN A 291 -6.04 -18.17 -0.67
CA GLN A 291 -7.42 -18.55 -0.96
C GLN A 291 -7.98 -17.83 -2.21
N SER A 292 -7.18 -17.03 -2.92
CA SER A 292 -7.63 -16.26 -4.08
C SER A 292 -7.90 -17.15 -5.31
N LEU A 293 -8.93 -16.81 -6.07
CA LEU A 293 -9.20 -17.48 -7.35
C LEU A 293 -8.11 -17.20 -8.39
N LYS A 294 -7.43 -16.05 -8.34
CA LYS A 294 -6.28 -15.78 -9.22
C LYS A 294 -5.21 -16.86 -9.05
N TRP A 295 -4.78 -17.14 -7.81
CA TRP A 295 -3.73 -18.12 -7.57
C TRP A 295 -4.22 -19.56 -7.83
N LEU A 296 -5.45 -19.87 -7.44
CA LEU A 296 -6.01 -21.22 -7.62
C LEU A 296 -6.33 -21.56 -9.08
N LYS A 297 -6.92 -20.61 -9.82
CA LYS A 297 -7.55 -20.86 -11.15
C LYS A 297 -7.02 -19.97 -12.26
N GLY A 298 -6.60 -18.75 -11.94
CA GLY A 298 -6.32 -17.68 -12.91
C GLY A 298 -4.89 -17.62 -13.48
N LEU A 299 -4.02 -18.56 -13.11
CA LEU A 299 -2.66 -18.68 -13.65
C LEU A 299 -2.62 -19.71 -14.80
N SER A 300 -1.87 -19.41 -15.85
CA SER A 300 -1.59 -20.36 -16.94
C SER A 300 -0.77 -21.55 -16.42
N PRO A 301 -0.79 -22.71 -17.10
CA PRO A 301 -0.06 -23.90 -16.65
C PRO A 301 1.42 -23.64 -16.30
N ALA A 302 2.12 -22.81 -17.08
CA ALA A 302 3.52 -22.46 -16.84
C ALA A 302 3.77 -21.67 -15.54
N HIS A 303 2.76 -20.98 -15.02
CA HIS A 303 2.84 -20.08 -13.86
C HIS A 303 2.18 -20.64 -12.60
N ARG A 304 1.61 -21.85 -12.65
CA ARG A 304 1.04 -22.53 -11.48
C ARG A 304 2.14 -23.12 -10.59
N PRO A 305 1.83 -23.55 -9.35
CA PRO A 305 2.72 -24.45 -8.62
C PRO A 305 3.03 -25.70 -9.48
N GLN A 306 4.31 -25.88 -9.81
CA GLN A 306 4.73 -26.84 -10.83
C GLN A 306 4.87 -28.27 -10.33
N MET A 307 5.15 -28.47 -9.04
CA MET A 307 5.49 -29.79 -8.51
C MET A 307 5.09 -29.99 -7.05
N CYS A 308 4.93 -31.25 -6.67
CA CYS A 308 4.80 -31.71 -5.28
C CYS A 308 5.74 -32.90 -5.00
N GLU A 309 6.21 -33.00 -3.76
CA GLU A 309 7.03 -34.11 -3.30
C GLU A 309 6.17 -35.09 -2.53
N VAL A 310 6.27 -36.37 -2.91
CA VAL A 310 5.61 -37.48 -2.22
C VAL A 310 6.61 -38.61 -2.14
N ASN A 311 6.87 -39.13 -0.93
CA ASN A 311 7.83 -40.22 -0.70
C ASN A 311 9.22 -39.98 -1.34
N LYS A 312 9.74 -38.75 -1.26
CA LYS A 312 11.03 -38.32 -1.89
C LYS A 312 11.05 -38.38 -3.42
N LYS A 313 9.91 -38.57 -4.07
CA LYS A 313 9.75 -38.46 -5.53
C LYS A 313 9.11 -37.13 -5.89
N HIS A 314 9.56 -36.52 -6.98
CA HIS A 314 9.04 -35.22 -7.45
C HIS A 314 8.06 -35.43 -8.60
N PHE A 315 6.79 -35.14 -8.35
CA PHE A 315 5.71 -35.21 -9.34
C PHE A 315 5.40 -33.81 -9.85
N TYR A 316 5.31 -33.67 -11.18
CA TYR A 316 5.08 -32.39 -11.85
C TYR A 316 3.68 -32.36 -12.46
N ILE A 317 3.09 -31.17 -12.53
CA ILE A 317 1.91 -30.97 -13.36
C ILE A 317 2.27 -31.19 -14.83
N MET A 318 1.28 -31.57 -15.64
CA MET A 318 1.46 -31.86 -17.07
C MET A 318 2.45 -33.02 -17.34
N GLU A 319 2.62 -33.95 -16.39
CA GLU A 319 3.29 -35.23 -16.60
C GLU A 319 2.36 -36.37 -16.15
N PRO A 320 2.27 -37.49 -16.90
CA PRO A 320 1.59 -38.70 -16.44
C PRO A 320 2.16 -39.24 -15.13
N VAL A 321 1.25 -39.67 -14.24
CA VAL A 321 1.54 -40.24 -12.93
C VAL A 321 0.73 -41.53 -12.77
N GLN A 322 1.37 -42.60 -12.33
CA GLN A 322 0.65 -43.80 -11.91
C GLN A 322 0.29 -43.71 -10.43
N LEU A 323 -0.97 -44.00 -10.12
CA LEU A 323 -1.49 -44.07 -8.76
C LEU A 323 -1.23 -45.45 -8.15
N PHE A 324 -1.37 -45.59 -6.82
CA PHE A 324 -1.34 -46.91 -6.17
C PHE A 324 -2.41 -47.87 -6.69
N SER A 325 -3.53 -47.35 -7.20
CA SER A 325 -4.55 -48.16 -7.88
C SER A 325 -4.12 -48.68 -9.26
N SER A 326 -2.89 -48.38 -9.70
CA SER A 326 -2.36 -48.60 -11.05
C SER A 326 -2.98 -47.76 -12.17
N ALA A 327 -4.00 -46.94 -11.87
CA ALA A 327 -4.54 -45.97 -12.83
C ALA A 327 -3.50 -44.90 -13.19
N VAL A 328 -3.52 -44.44 -14.45
CA VAL A 328 -2.65 -43.37 -14.94
C VAL A 328 -3.44 -42.08 -15.05
N VAL A 329 -2.89 -41.00 -14.51
CA VAL A 329 -3.53 -39.68 -14.51
C VAL A 329 -2.53 -38.59 -14.88
N ILE A 330 -3.00 -37.43 -15.32
CA ILE A 330 -2.18 -36.23 -15.51
C ILE A 330 -2.63 -35.15 -14.53
N PRO A 331 -1.79 -34.74 -13.56
CA PRO A 331 -2.08 -33.61 -12.69
C PRO A 331 -2.04 -32.28 -13.45
N ILE A 332 -3.10 -31.47 -13.31
CA ILE A 332 -3.27 -30.17 -14.00
C ILE A 332 -3.14 -28.99 -13.02
N PHE A 333 -3.54 -29.19 -11.76
CA PHE A 333 -3.43 -28.20 -10.68
C PHE A 333 -2.99 -28.86 -9.37
N LEU A 334 -2.21 -28.14 -8.57
CA LEU A 334 -1.84 -28.50 -7.20
C LEU A 334 -2.39 -27.45 -6.22
N PHE A 335 -3.02 -27.89 -5.15
CA PHE A 335 -3.70 -27.01 -4.20
C PHE A 335 -3.87 -27.66 -2.82
N ILE A 336 -4.07 -26.86 -1.79
CA ILE A 336 -4.46 -27.32 -0.46
C ILE A 336 -5.98 -27.40 -0.37
N CYS A 337 -6.51 -28.52 0.14
CA CYS A 337 -7.93 -28.68 0.48
C CYS A 337 -8.02 -29.38 1.83
N ASP A 338 -8.78 -28.81 2.76
CA ASP A 338 -8.97 -29.39 4.10
C ASP A 338 -7.63 -29.75 4.78
N SER A 339 -6.64 -28.83 4.67
CA SER A 339 -5.25 -28.97 5.15
C SER A 339 -4.41 -30.08 4.51
N LYS A 340 -4.86 -30.66 3.39
CA LYS A 340 -4.14 -31.70 2.64
C LYS A 340 -3.72 -31.20 1.28
N LEU A 341 -2.55 -31.62 0.81
CA LEU A 341 -2.12 -31.34 -0.56
C LEU A 341 -2.83 -32.28 -1.54
N CYS A 342 -3.55 -31.67 -2.48
CA CYS A 342 -4.37 -32.34 -3.47
C CYS A 342 -3.96 -31.92 -4.89
N ALA A 343 -4.36 -32.75 -5.86
CA ALA A 343 -4.25 -32.46 -7.27
C ALA A 343 -5.61 -32.52 -7.95
N ARG A 344 -5.83 -31.65 -8.95
CA ARG A 344 -6.86 -31.86 -9.98
C ARG A 344 -6.20 -32.66 -11.08
N VAL A 345 -6.75 -33.83 -11.36
CA VAL A 345 -6.16 -34.77 -12.32
C VAL A 345 -7.15 -35.11 -13.42
N LEU A 346 -6.62 -35.33 -14.62
CA LEU A 346 -7.32 -35.95 -15.74
C LEU A 346 -6.96 -37.43 -15.77
N ASP A 347 -7.94 -38.32 -15.81
CA ASP A 347 -7.71 -39.76 -15.99
C ASP A 347 -7.29 -40.06 -17.43
N ILE A 348 -6.34 -40.98 -17.61
CA ILE A 348 -5.89 -41.45 -18.92
C ILE A 348 -6.40 -42.88 -19.14
N ASP A 349 -7.27 -43.03 -20.13
CA ASP A 349 -7.87 -44.30 -20.52
C ASP A 349 -7.89 -44.47 -22.05
N GLU A 350 -8.63 -45.46 -22.54
CA GLU A 350 -8.77 -45.77 -23.97
C GLU A 350 -9.38 -44.63 -24.79
N THR A 351 -10.12 -43.70 -24.17
CA THR A 351 -10.74 -42.56 -24.86
C THR A 351 -9.74 -41.45 -25.18
N ASN A 352 -8.65 -41.38 -24.41
CA ASN A 352 -7.57 -40.41 -24.55
C ASN A 352 -6.32 -40.99 -25.20
N THR A 353 -6.35 -42.25 -25.63
CA THR A 353 -5.18 -42.95 -26.17
C THR A 353 -5.46 -43.57 -27.53
N THR A 354 -4.54 -43.39 -28.47
CA THR A 354 -4.58 -44.05 -29.78
C THR A 354 -3.27 -44.79 -30.01
N ARG A 355 -3.34 -46.01 -30.55
CA ARG A 355 -2.16 -46.84 -30.82
C ARG A 355 -2.00 -47.07 -32.31
N ASP A 356 -0.82 -46.75 -32.83
CA ASP A 356 -0.40 -47.07 -34.20
C ASP A 356 0.88 -47.93 -34.13
N GLY A 357 0.72 -49.24 -34.30
CA GLY A 357 1.79 -50.21 -34.08
C GLY A 357 2.37 -50.16 -32.66
N THR A 358 3.65 -49.80 -32.55
CA THR A 358 4.37 -49.66 -31.27
C THR A 358 4.24 -48.26 -30.65
N GLN A 359 3.71 -47.28 -31.39
CA GLN A 359 3.59 -45.90 -30.92
C GLN A 359 2.22 -45.66 -30.27
N LEU A 360 2.23 -45.06 -29.08
CA LEU A 360 1.03 -44.69 -28.33
C LEU A 360 0.93 -43.16 -28.30
N THR A 361 -0.18 -42.60 -28.73
CA THR A 361 -0.43 -41.16 -28.63
C THR A 361 -1.46 -40.89 -27.55
N ILE A 362 -1.08 -40.11 -26.54
CA ILE A 362 -2.01 -39.56 -25.54
C ILE A 362 -2.51 -38.21 -26.07
N THR A 363 -3.83 -38.02 -26.11
CA THR A 363 -4.46 -36.75 -26.47
C THR A 363 -5.33 -36.25 -25.32
N ILE A 364 -5.09 -35.02 -24.87
CA ILE A 364 -5.86 -34.38 -23.79
C ILE A 364 -6.51 -33.08 -24.27
N PRO A 365 -7.56 -32.59 -23.60
CA PRO A 365 -8.18 -31.32 -23.96
C PRO A 365 -7.28 -30.10 -23.73
N LEU A 366 -7.34 -29.12 -24.63
CA LEU A 366 -6.62 -27.84 -24.49
C LEU A 366 -7.36 -26.91 -23.50
N ASN A 367 -6.61 -26.16 -22.69
CA ASN A 367 -7.12 -25.12 -21.77
C ASN A 367 -8.07 -25.63 -20.67
N LEU A 368 -7.75 -26.78 -20.05
CA LEU A 368 -8.51 -27.30 -18.91
C LEU A 368 -8.53 -26.31 -17.74
N GLY A 369 -9.73 -25.83 -17.41
CA GLY A 369 -10.01 -25.00 -16.24
C GLY A 369 -10.08 -25.81 -14.95
N PHE A 370 -9.90 -25.17 -13.80
CA PHE A 370 -9.89 -25.86 -12.49
C PHE A 370 -11.19 -26.62 -12.18
N ASP A 371 -12.34 -26.06 -12.60
CA ASP A 371 -13.67 -26.62 -12.37
C ASP A 371 -14.19 -27.44 -13.56
N ASP A 372 -13.32 -27.80 -14.53
CA ASP A 372 -13.73 -28.64 -15.66
C ASP A 372 -14.23 -30.00 -15.17
N ALA A 373 -15.41 -30.43 -15.67
CA ALA A 373 -16.08 -31.64 -15.22
C ALA A 373 -15.28 -32.92 -15.48
N ARG A 374 -14.31 -32.88 -16.39
CA ARG A 374 -13.40 -34.00 -16.69
C ARG A 374 -12.30 -34.17 -15.64
N LEU A 375 -12.10 -33.19 -14.75
CA LEU A 375 -11.09 -33.24 -13.71
C LEU A 375 -11.65 -33.71 -12.38
N ARG A 376 -11.04 -34.76 -11.81
CA ARG A 376 -11.34 -35.19 -10.44
C ARG A 376 -10.26 -34.73 -9.45
N SER A 377 -10.64 -34.64 -8.17
CA SER A 377 -9.70 -34.31 -7.09
C SER A 377 -9.17 -35.59 -6.43
N ILE A 378 -7.88 -35.59 -6.13
CA ILE A 378 -7.19 -36.70 -5.45
C ILE A 378 -6.12 -36.13 -4.51
N GLU A 379 -5.90 -36.78 -3.37
CA GLU A 379 -4.80 -36.42 -2.45
C GLU A 379 -3.48 -36.87 -3.07
N VAL A 380 -2.45 -36.01 -3.07
CA VAL A 380 -1.19 -36.33 -3.78
C VAL A 380 -0.48 -37.56 -3.20
N LYS A 381 -0.81 -37.96 -1.96
CA LYS A 381 -0.29 -39.19 -1.34
C LYS A 381 -0.60 -40.46 -2.15
N GLU A 382 -1.60 -40.43 -3.02
CA GLU A 382 -1.98 -41.57 -3.87
C GLU A 382 -1.04 -41.77 -5.06
N PHE A 383 -0.11 -40.83 -5.29
CA PHE A 383 0.88 -40.91 -6.36
C PHE A 383 1.96 -41.95 -6.02
N ASP A 384 2.20 -42.89 -6.95
CA ASP A 384 3.17 -43.96 -6.77
C ASP A 384 4.37 -43.82 -7.73
N ARG A 385 4.14 -43.89 -9.05
CA ARG A 385 5.23 -43.90 -10.05
C ARG A 385 5.28 -42.64 -10.90
N LEU A 386 6.50 -42.18 -11.14
CA LEU A 386 6.80 -41.12 -12.10
C LEU A 386 6.55 -41.62 -13.52
N TYR A 387 6.32 -40.70 -14.47
CA TYR A 387 6.13 -41.06 -15.87
C TYR A 387 7.22 -41.99 -16.42
N SER A 388 8.48 -41.75 -16.05
CA SER A 388 9.64 -42.55 -16.46
C SER A 388 9.60 -44.02 -15.98
N ASP A 389 8.80 -44.30 -14.96
CA ASP A 389 8.78 -45.57 -14.25
C ASP A 389 7.48 -46.38 -14.50
N ILE A 390 6.54 -45.81 -15.29
CA ILE A 390 5.30 -46.47 -15.68
C ILE A 390 5.59 -47.50 -16.77
N LEU A 391 5.27 -48.76 -16.49
CA LEU A 391 5.43 -49.87 -17.44
C LEU A 391 4.08 -50.27 -18.04
N MET A 392 4.07 -50.46 -19.36
CA MET A 392 2.96 -51.06 -20.09
C MET A 392 2.97 -52.59 -19.93
N ALA A 393 1.90 -53.26 -20.38
CA ALA A 393 1.75 -54.71 -20.27
C ALA A 393 2.86 -55.50 -20.99
N ASP A 394 3.44 -54.94 -22.05
CA ASP A 394 4.57 -55.49 -22.81
C ASP A 394 5.94 -55.13 -22.19
N CYS A 395 5.96 -54.60 -20.97
CA CYS A 395 7.15 -54.12 -20.25
C CYS A 395 7.88 -52.95 -20.91
N THR A 396 7.31 -52.31 -21.93
CA THR A 396 7.82 -51.03 -22.45
C THR A 396 7.48 -49.89 -21.48
N ARG A 397 8.31 -48.85 -21.42
CA ARG A 397 8.00 -47.66 -20.61
C ARG A 397 7.00 -46.80 -21.37
N LEU A 398 5.98 -46.30 -20.66
CA LEU A 398 4.95 -45.46 -21.27
C LEU A 398 5.55 -44.23 -21.97
N ILE A 399 6.58 -43.63 -21.37
CA ILE A 399 7.26 -42.46 -21.93
C ILE A 399 7.94 -42.74 -23.29
N ASP A 400 8.48 -43.94 -23.47
CA ASP A 400 9.15 -44.35 -24.70
C ASP A 400 8.10 -44.65 -25.79
N ALA A 401 7.00 -45.32 -25.41
CA ALA A 401 5.87 -45.58 -26.31
C ALA A 401 5.21 -44.29 -26.82
N CYS A 402 5.21 -43.23 -26.00
CA CYS A 402 4.69 -41.92 -26.36
C CYS A 402 5.70 -40.98 -27.02
N ASN A 403 6.90 -41.45 -27.37
CA ASN A 403 7.95 -40.64 -27.98
C ASN A 403 8.21 -39.32 -27.20
N HIS A 404 8.18 -39.38 -25.87
CA HIS A 404 8.39 -38.24 -24.98
C HIS A 404 7.42 -37.06 -25.19
N CYS A 405 6.20 -37.27 -25.69
CA CYS A 405 5.21 -36.20 -25.79
C CYS A 405 3.75 -36.68 -25.66
N PHE A 406 2.84 -35.73 -25.49
CA PHE A 406 1.40 -35.93 -25.69
C PHE A 406 0.81 -34.70 -26.39
N ILE A 407 -0.41 -34.81 -26.89
CA ILE A 407 -1.07 -33.78 -27.69
C ILE A 407 -2.18 -33.13 -26.85
N GLU A 408 -2.21 -31.81 -26.78
CA GLU A 408 -3.38 -31.05 -26.34
C GLU A 408 -4.21 -30.66 -27.57
N SER A 409 -5.49 -31.01 -27.64
CA SER A 409 -6.40 -30.64 -28.74
C SER A 409 -7.86 -30.64 -28.30
N ASN A 410 -8.67 -29.75 -28.86
CA ASN A 410 -10.14 -29.76 -28.70
C ASN A 410 -10.85 -30.32 -29.94
N GLY A 411 -10.11 -31.02 -30.82
CA GLY A 411 -10.64 -31.68 -32.02
C GLY A 411 -10.86 -30.75 -33.21
N ARG A 412 -10.36 -29.50 -33.19
CA ARG A 412 -10.45 -28.58 -34.33
C ARG A 412 -9.19 -28.65 -35.20
N PRO A 413 -9.29 -28.47 -36.53
CA PRO A 413 -8.11 -28.34 -37.39
C PRO A 413 -7.21 -27.20 -36.89
N ASN A 414 -5.92 -27.47 -36.72
CA ASN A 414 -4.89 -26.54 -36.24
C ASN A 414 -4.94 -26.13 -34.74
N ASP A 415 -5.70 -26.81 -33.89
CA ASP A 415 -5.73 -26.54 -32.44
C ASP A 415 -4.85 -27.49 -31.61
N HIS A 416 -3.98 -28.27 -32.26
CA HIS A 416 -3.12 -29.25 -31.60
C HIS A 416 -1.82 -28.61 -31.12
N GLN A 417 -1.51 -28.77 -29.83
CA GLN A 417 -0.26 -28.38 -29.23
C GLN A 417 0.47 -29.64 -28.74
N VAL A 418 1.72 -29.81 -29.14
CA VAL A 418 2.57 -30.89 -28.63
C VAL A 418 3.14 -30.46 -27.29
N VAL A 419 2.88 -31.26 -26.26
CA VAL A 419 3.46 -31.11 -24.93
C VAL A 419 4.59 -32.10 -24.77
N SER A 420 5.82 -31.60 -24.71
CA SER A 420 6.99 -32.42 -24.47
C SER A 420 7.14 -32.76 -22.99
N VAL A 421 7.52 -34.00 -22.71
CA VAL A 421 7.96 -34.45 -21.39
C VAL A 421 9.46 -34.79 -21.40
N PRO A 422 10.18 -34.67 -20.28
CA PRO A 422 9.70 -34.19 -18.99
C PRO A 422 9.31 -32.70 -19.00
N ASN A 423 8.49 -32.29 -18.03
CA ASN A 423 8.11 -30.89 -17.82
C ASN A 423 9.38 -30.02 -17.78
N PRO A 424 9.44 -28.88 -18.48
CA PRO A 424 10.62 -28.00 -18.49
C PRO A 424 11.11 -27.61 -17.09
N TRP A 425 10.21 -27.47 -16.11
CA TRP A 425 10.56 -27.19 -14.73
C TRP A 425 11.30 -28.32 -14.03
N ARG A 426 11.09 -29.58 -14.45
CA ARG A 426 11.88 -30.73 -13.97
C ARG A 426 13.35 -30.56 -14.34
N ILE A 427 13.61 -30.12 -15.57
CA ILE A 427 14.96 -29.86 -16.08
C ILE A 427 15.59 -28.69 -15.32
N LYS A 428 14.86 -27.57 -15.16
CA LYS A 428 15.35 -26.37 -14.44
C LYS A 428 15.65 -26.66 -12.97
N ALA A 429 14.81 -27.46 -12.31
CA ALA A 429 14.96 -27.81 -10.90
C ALA A 429 16.22 -28.64 -10.62
N LYS A 430 16.66 -29.49 -11.57
CA LYS A 430 17.82 -30.40 -11.40
C LYS A 430 17.72 -31.21 -10.09
N GLY A 431 16.54 -31.75 -9.83
CA GLY A 431 16.28 -32.55 -8.62
C GLY A 431 16.04 -31.74 -7.33
N ARG A 432 15.92 -30.41 -7.39
CA ARG A 432 15.50 -29.58 -6.24
C ARG A 432 13.97 -29.48 -6.15
N LEU A 433 13.45 -29.24 -4.95
CA LEU A 433 12.05 -28.84 -4.79
C LEU A 433 11.79 -27.47 -5.39
N ILE A 434 10.57 -27.25 -5.89
CA ILE A 434 10.12 -25.94 -6.38
C ILE A 434 9.17 -25.31 -5.35
N ARG A 435 9.47 -24.07 -4.93
CA ARG A 435 8.57 -23.21 -4.15
C ARG A 435 7.95 -22.17 -5.07
N HIS A 436 6.62 -22.11 -5.08
CA HIS A 436 5.89 -21.05 -5.78
C HIS A 436 5.60 -19.91 -4.80
N VAL A 437 6.20 -18.74 -5.03
CA VAL A 437 6.22 -17.61 -4.08
C VAL A 437 5.70 -16.35 -4.79
N PRO A 438 4.38 -16.20 -4.95
CA PRO A 438 3.82 -15.03 -5.62
C PRO A 438 3.98 -13.74 -4.81
N ILE A 439 3.93 -12.60 -5.50
CA ILE A 439 4.04 -11.26 -4.91
C ILE A 439 2.87 -10.36 -5.26
N THR A 440 2.63 -9.39 -4.38
CA THR A 440 1.77 -8.22 -4.63
C THR A 440 2.68 -7.03 -4.88
N LEU A 441 2.62 -6.47 -6.09
CA LEU A 441 3.45 -5.34 -6.50
C LEU A 441 2.69 -4.03 -6.29
N TYR A 442 3.38 -2.98 -5.87
CA TYR A 442 2.80 -1.65 -5.69
C TYR A 442 3.75 -0.58 -6.20
N ALA A 443 3.18 0.46 -6.79
CA ALA A 443 3.91 1.69 -7.10
C ALA A 443 3.05 2.93 -6.87
N ASP A 444 3.69 3.99 -6.39
CA ASP A 444 3.01 5.27 -6.14
C ASP A 444 3.98 6.43 -6.10
N ASP A 445 3.43 7.64 -6.13
CA ASP A 445 4.18 8.84 -5.89
C ASP A 445 4.32 9.18 -4.40
N THR A 446 5.51 9.68 -4.06
CA THR A 446 5.91 10.00 -2.70
C THR A 446 6.67 11.31 -2.73
N SER A 447 6.45 12.19 -1.74
CA SER A 447 7.31 13.36 -1.61
C SER A 447 8.67 12.94 -1.06
N GLY A 448 9.76 13.48 -1.62
CA GLY A 448 11.11 13.39 -1.05
C GLY A 448 11.40 14.47 -0.01
N ASN A 449 10.53 15.46 0.13
CA ASN A 449 10.59 16.49 1.17
C ASN A 449 9.48 16.25 2.19
N ILE A 450 9.60 16.90 3.36
CA ILE A 450 8.53 16.88 4.38
C ILE A 450 7.22 17.43 3.75
N SER A 451 7.32 18.47 2.89
CA SER A 451 6.18 19.01 2.14
C SER A 451 5.99 18.37 0.76
N LYS A 452 4.73 18.20 0.33
CA LYS A 452 4.36 17.45 -0.91
C LYS A 452 4.63 18.16 -2.25
N GLN A 453 5.03 19.43 -2.25
CA GLN A 453 5.06 20.23 -3.48
C GLN A 453 6.41 20.19 -4.23
N PHE A 454 7.49 19.81 -3.57
CA PHE A 454 8.83 19.83 -4.17
C PHE A 454 9.46 18.43 -4.01
N ASN A 455 10.04 17.90 -5.09
CA ASN A 455 10.77 16.62 -5.12
C ASN A 455 9.91 15.33 -5.10
N LYS A 456 8.98 15.18 -6.04
CA LYS A 456 8.18 13.95 -6.24
C LYS A 456 9.08 12.78 -6.65
N HIS A 457 8.94 11.65 -5.95
CA HIS A 457 9.58 10.37 -6.24
C HIS A 457 8.53 9.32 -6.60
N ILE A 458 8.77 8.53 -7.64
CA ILE A 458 8.03 7.30 -7.90
C ILE A 458 8.75 6.15 -7.21
N SER A 459 8.03 5.36 -6.43
CA SER A 459 8.61 4.27 -5.64
C SER A 459 7.89 2.96 -5.89
N PHE A 460 8.65 1.87 -5.98
CA PHE A 460 8.17 0.50 -6.12
C PHE A 460 8.41 -0.30 -4.83
N PHE A 461 7.39 -1.04 -4.44
CA PHE A 461 7.42 -1.95 -3.30
C PHE A 461 6.73 -3.27 -3.64
N PHE A 462 7.02 -4.33 -2.89
CA PHE A 462 6.23 -5.56 -2.94
C PHE A 462 6.08 -6.23 -1.57
N THR A 463 5.06 -7.07 -1.44
CA THR A 463 4.89 -8.00 -0.32
C THR A 463 4.72 -9.42 -0.82
N LEU A 464 5.17 -10.42 -0.07
CA LEU A 464 4.91 -11.83 -0.41
C LEU A 464 3.42 -12.16 -0.22
N SER A 465 2.74 -12.61 -1.28
CA SER A 465 1.30 -12.91 -1.23
C SER A 465 0.99 -14.23 -0.52
N GLY A 466 1.99 -15.09 -0.31
CA GLY A 466 1.88 -16.30 0.52
C GLY A 466 1.75 -16.00 2.02
N LEU A 467 1.96 -14.75 2.46
CA LEU A 467 1.83 -14.37 3.86
C LEU A 467 0.37 -14.03 4.24
N PRO A 468 -0.11 -14.46 5.42
CA PRO A 468 -1.41 -14.03 5.92
C PRO A 468 -1.37 -12.53 6.32
N PRO A 469 -2.51 -11.82 6.31
CA PRO A 469 -2.57 -10.38 6.57
C PRO A 469 -1.90 -9.92 7.87
N ARG A 470 -2.03 -10.71 8.94
CA ARG A 470 -1.41 -10.40 10.25
C ARG A 470 0.12 -10.28 10.19
N VAL A 471 0.75 -10.96 9.23
CA VAL A 471 2.19 -10.92 8.98
C VAL A 471 2.49 -9.93 7.85
N SER A 472 1.79 -10.03 6.71
CA SER A 472 2.04 -9.18 5.54
C SER A 472 1.79 -7.68 5.75
N ASN A 473 0.98 -7.30 6.74
CA ASN A 473 0.70 -5.91 7.07
C ASN A 473 1.73 -5.29 8.03
N GLN A 474 2.71 -6.06 8.47
CA GLN A 474 3.84 -5.52 9.23
C GLN A 474 4.80 -4.83 8.25
N GLU A 475 5.32 -3.67 8.65
CA GLU A 475 6.25 -2.88 7.84
C GLU A 475 7.47 -3.70 7.42
N TYR A 476 7.94 -4.60 8.29
CA TYR A 476 9.03 -5.54 8.00
C TYR A 476 8.83 -6.37 6.70
N ASN A 477 7.58 -6.70 6.37
CA ASN A 477 7.25 -7.52 5.21
C ASN A 477 6.90 -6.69 3.96
N CYS A 478 7.10 -5.38 4.01
CA CYS A 478 7.02 -4.46 2.88
C CYS A 478 8.42 -4.21 2.32
N HIS A 479 8.69 -4.73 1.13
CA HIS A 479 10.03 -4.69 0.55
C HIS A 479 10.13 -3.60 -0.51
N PHE A 480 11.12 -2.73 -0.36
CA PHE A 480 11.48 -1.71 -1.35
C PHE A 480 12.18 -2.34 -2.57
N LEU A 481 11.91 -1.81 -3.77
CA LEU A 481 12.61 -2.21 -5.00
C LEU A 481 13.36 -1.07 -5.64
N SER A 482 12.72 0.08 -5.85
CA SER A 482 13.31 1.18 -6.62
C SER A 482 12.62 2.49 -6.28
N THR A 483 13.33 3.59 -6.43
CA THR A 483 12.76 4.93 -6.40
C THR A 483 13.48 5.83 -7.39
N SER A 484 12.76 6.80 -7.96
CA SER A 484 13.36 7.86 -8.77
C SER A 484 12.50 9.12 -8.74
N ASN A 485 13.17 10.29 -8.70
CA ASN A 485 12.53 11.58 -8.93
C ASN A 485 12.66 12.09 -10.37
N VAL A 486 13.34 11.34 -11.24
CA VAL A 486 13.57 11.69 -12.65
C VAL A 486 12.93 10.70 -13.63
N ALA A 487 12.89 9.42 -13.27
CA ALA A 487 12.30 8.38 -14.11
C ALA A 487 10.81 8.20 -13.80
N SER A 488 10.01 8.01 -14.85
CA SER A 488 8.60 7.63 -14.73
C SER A 488 8.41 6.20 -14.21
N VAL A 489 7.19 5.85 -13.79
CA VAL A 489 6.85 4.49 -13.35
C VAL A 489 7.16 3.45 -14.42
N LEU A 490 6.89 3.77 -15.70
CA LEU A 490 7.10 2.83 -16.80
C LEU A 490 8.59 2.67 -17.14
N GLU A 491 9.39 3.73 -17.02
CA GLU A 491 10.84 3.62 -17.13
C GLU A 491 11.39 2.68 -16.05
N ILE A 492 11.10 2.95 -14.77
CA ILE A 492 11.55 2.12 -13.65
C ILE A 492 11.07 0.67 -13.81
N SER A 493 9.85 0.48 -14.32
CA SER A 493 9.27 -0.85 -14.50
C SER A 493 10.00 -1.71 -15.52
N GLU A 494 10.78 -1.14 -16.45
CA GLU A 494 11.49 -1.91 -17.47
C GLU A 494 12.43 -2.95 -16.84
N GLN A 495 13.31 -2.51 -15.94
CA GLN A 495 14.22 -3.40 -15.22
C GLN A 495 13.46 -4.33 -14.27
N ILE A 496 12.41 -3.83 -13.59
CA ILE A 496 11.64 -4.64 -12.65
C ILE A 496 10.94 -5.79 -13.38
N VAL A 497 10.20 -5.50 -14.45
CA VAL A 497 9.51 -6.51 -15.26
C VAL A 497 10.49 -7.51 -15.86
N HIS A 498 11.68 -7.09 -16.30
CA HIS A 498 12.72 -8.01 -16.75
C HIS A 498 13.06 -9.06 -15.69
N HIS A 499 13.30 -8.65 -14.45
CA HIS A 499 13.59 -9.57 -13.35
C HIS A 499 12.37 -10.42 -12.95
N LEU A 500 11.17 -9.82 -12.90
CA LEU A 500 9.94 -10.56 -12.61
C LEU A 500 9.70 -11.68 -13.64
N ASN A 501 9.93 -11.42 -14.92
CA ASN A 501 9.80 -12.43 -15.98
C ASN A 501 10.84 -13.54 -15.85
N ARG A 502 12.09 -13.22 -15.52
CA ARG A 502 13.12 -14.23 -15.24
C ARG A 502 12.71 -15.15 -14.08
N MET A 503 12.18 -14.58 -13.00
CA MET A 503 11.67 -15.38 -11.88
C MET A 503 10.45 -16.24 -12.24
N ALA A 504 9.60 -15.76 -13.14
CA ALA A 504 8.40 -16.47 -13.58
C ALA A 504 8.73 -17.61 -14.55
N GLN A 505 9.69 -17.39 -15.45
CA GLN A 505 10.05 -18.32 -16.52
C GLN A 505 11.14 -19.31 -16.10
N ASP A 506 12.22 -18.84 -15.49
CA ASP A 506 13.41 -19.66 -15.19
C ASP A 506 13.51 -20.09 -13.72
N GLY A 507 12.94 -19.27 -12.84
CA GLY A 507 13.11 -19.40 -11.40
C GLY A 507 14.56 -19.14 -10.96
N PHE A 508 14.78 -19.16 -9.65
CA PHE A 508 16.10 -18.89 -9.05
C PHE A 508 16.35 -19.80 -7.85
N ALA A 509 17.62 -20.01 -7.52
CA ALA A 509 17.98 -20.85 -6.38
C ALA A 509 17.85 -20.07 -5.06
N ALA A 510 17.24 -20.68 -4.05
CA ALA A 510 17.18 -20.15 -2.70
C ALA A 510 17.40 -21.27 -1.66
N TYR A 511 17.60 -20.90 -0.40
CA TYR A 511 17.63 -21.85 0.72
C TYR A 511 16.34 -21.74 1.50
N ASP A 512 15.60 -22.85 1.61
CA ASP A 512 14.39 -22.92 2.41
C ASP A 512 14.73 -23.47 3.80
N CYS A 513 14.68 -22.61 4.81
CA CYS A 513 15.08 -22.98 6.16
C CYS A 513 14.10 -23.94 6.85
N SER A 514 12.83 -24.03 6.41
CA SER A 514 11.86 -24.96 7.01
C SER A 514 12.19 -26.44 6.74
N ILE A 515 12.80 -26.70 5.59
CA ILE A 515 13.18 -28.04 5.13
C ILE A 515 14.70 -28.19 5.04
N THR A 516 15.45 -27.16 5.43
CA THR A 516 16.91 -27.13 5.53
C THR A 516 17.67 -27.49 4.24
N GLN A 517 17.11 -27.18 3.08
CA GLN A 517 17.69 -27.57 1.79
C GLN A 517 17.59 -26.48 0.71
N PRO A 518 18.46 -26.51 -0.31
CA PRO A 518 18.33 -25.64 -1.47
C PRO A 518 17.08 -26.00 -2.30
N VAL A 519 16.36 -24.98 -2.72
CA VAL A 519 15.14 -25.07 -3.54
C VAL A 519 15.29 -24.21 -4.81
N LEU A 520 14.46 -24.48 -5.80
CA LEU A 520 14.18 -23.56 -6.90
C LEU A 520 12.93 -22.76 -6.54
N VAL A 521 12.95 -21.44 -6.73
CA VAL A 521 11.81 -20.57 -6.48
C VAL A 521 11.28 -20.07 -7.81
N GLN A 522 9.97 -20.16 -7.99
CA GLN A 522 9.22 -19.52 -9.06
C GLN A 522 8.33 -18.44 -8.45
N SER A 523 8.32 -17.25 -9.04
CA SER A 523 7.54 -16.11 -8.54
C SER A 523 6.82 -15.41 -9.68
N VAL A 524 5.59 -14.95 -9.42
CA VAL A 524 4.74 -14.18 -10.34
C VAL A 524 4.05 -13.05 -9.58
N VAL A 525 3.60 -12.03 -10.29
CA VAL A 525 2.77 -10.95 -9.73
C VAL A 525 1.31 -11.40 -9.72
N LEU A 526 0.69 -11.53 -8.53
CA LEU A 526 -0.75 -11.83 -8.44
C LEU A 526 -1.61 -10.62 -8.77
N CYS A 527 -1.21 -9.45 -8.26
CA CYS A 527 -1.87 -8.18 -8.56
C CYS A 527 -0.90 -7.00 -8.44
N PHE A 528 -1.20 -5.95 -9.18
CA PHE A 528 -0.55 -4.65 -9.09
C PHE A 528 -1.49 -3.66 -8.43
N LEU A 529 -1.01 -2.95 -7.41
CA LEU A 529 -1.77 -1.98 -6.64
C LEU A 529 -1.20 -0.58 -6.85
N ALA A 530 -2.07 0.40 -7.07
CA ALA A 530 -1.70 1.80 -7.14
C ALA A 530 -2.94 2.71 -7.01
N ASP A 531 -2.74 4.02 -7.07
CA ASP A 531 -3.82 4.98 -7.23
C ASP A 531 -4.46 4.90 -8.65
N SER A 532 -5.50 5.69 -8.91
CA SER A 532 -6.20 5.61 -10.21
C SER A 532 -5.38 6.12 -11.41
N PRO A 533 -4.69 7.27 -11.34
CA PRO A 533 -3.74 7.70 -12.36
C PRO A 533 -2.65 6.67 -12.67
N MET A 534 -2.02 6.10 -11.65
CA MET A 534 -0.93 5.13 -11.81
C MET A 534 -1.42 3.82 -12.44
N HIS A 535 -2.58 3.32 -12.00
CA HIS A 535 -3.23 2.20 -12.69
C HIS A 535 -3.49 2.52 -14.16
N ALA A 536 -3.94 3.74 -14.49
CA ALA A 536 -4.21 4.08 -15.87
C ALA A 536 -2.95 4.03 -16.74
N GLU A 537 -1.82 4.52 -16.23
CA GLU A 537 -0.52 4.47 -16.90
C GLU A 537 -0.03 3.03 -17.10
N VAL A 538 -0.09 2.19 -16.06
CA VAL A 538 0.32 0.78 -16.12
C VAL A 538 -0.56 -0.06 -17.04
N THR A 539 -1.86 0.25 -17.16
CA THR A 539 -2.80 -0.53 -17.97
C THR A 539 -3.02 0.04 -19.37
N ASN A 540 -2.19 0.96 -19.84
CA ASN A 540 -2.35 1.64 -21.13
C ASN A 540 -3.75 2.27 -21.32
N THR A 541 -4.36 2.77 -20.25
CA THR A 541 -5.66 3.45 -20.31
C THR A 541 -5.53 4.95 -20.08
N PRO A 542 -6.42 5.78 -20.62
CA PRO A 542 -6.39 7.20 -20.33
C PRO A 542 -6.74 7.51 -18.87
N ASN A 543 -6.18 8.58 -18.32
CA ASN A 543 -6.54 9.04 -16.97
C ASN A 543 -8.06 9.30 -16.86
N PRO A 544 -8.78 8.64 -15.93
CA PRO A 544 -10.24 8.63 -15.86
C PRO A 544 -10.92 10.00 -15.89
N GLY A 545 -10.40 10.98 -15.15
CA GLY A 545 -11.12 12.23 -14.84
C GLY A 545 -11.38 13.16 -16.04
N GLN A 546 -10.66 12.98 -17.15
CA GLN A 546 -10.76 13.82 -18.35
C GLN A 546 -10.94 13.00 -19.64
N SER A 547 -11.21 11.71 -19.51
CA SER A 547 -11.23 10.76 -20.61
C SER A 547 -12.63 10.53 -21.18
N ASN A 548 -12.70 10.27 -22.48
CA ASN A 548 -13.87 9.70 -23.14
C ASN A 548 -14.12 8.24 -22.73
N HIS A 549 -13.09 7.57 -22.20
CA HIS A 549 -13.13 6.24 -21.63
C HIS A 549 -12.78 6.31 -20.14
N PRO A 550 -13.75 6.58 -19.25
CA PRO A 550 -13.48 6.83 -17.83
C PRO A 550 -13.17 5.57 -17.03
N CYS A 551 -13.44 4.37 -17.56
CA CYS A 551 -13.20 3.10 -16.87
C CYS A 551 -12.03 2.33 -17.48
N ARG A 552 -11.15 1.83 -16.60
CA ARG A 552 -10.01 0.97 -16.96
C ARG A 552 -10.36 -0.53 -16.99
N MET A 553 -11.50 -0.93 -16.43
CA MET A 553 -11.93 -2.33 -16.35
C MET A 553 -12.90 -2.73 -17.47
N CYS A 554 -13.80 -1.82 -17.87
CA CYS A 554 -14.79 -2.10 -18.91
C CYS A 554 -14.75 -1.11 -20.07
N THR A 555 -15.57 -1.37 -21.09
CA THR A 555 -15.65 -0.58 -22.33
C THR A 555 -16.50 0.69 -22.21
N LEU A 556 -16.85 1.13 -21.00
CA LEU A 556 -17.60 2.38 -20.79
C LEU A 556 -16.89 3.54 -21.49
N SER A 557 -17.60 4.19 -22.41
CA SER A 557 -17.05 5.27 -23.20
C SER A 557 -18.11 6.22 -23.78
N VAL A 558 -17.66 7.36 -24.28
CA VAL A 558 -18.42 8.30 -25.10
C VAL A 558 -17.58 8.77 -26.29
N GLU A 559 -18.20 9.04 -27.43
CA GLU A 559 -17.48 9.61 -28.58
C GLU A 559 -17.03 11.06 -28.30
N ARG A 560 -17.89 11.83 -27.63
CA ARG A 560 -17.67 13.23 -27.27
C ARG A 560 -18.05 13.46 -25.82
N LYS A 561 -17.27 14.27 -25.09
CA LYS A 561 -17.57 14.62 -23.68
C LYS A 561 -18.97 15.18 -23.46
N SER A 562 -19.54 15.88 -24.45
CA SER A 562 -20.91 16.39 -24.39
C SER A 562 -21.96 15.28 -24.22
N MET A 563 -21.65 14.05 -24.65
CA MET A 563 -22.55 12.89 -24.58
C MET A 563 -22.63 12.24 -23.19
N ILE A 564 -21.77 12.64 -22.24
CA ILE A 564 -21.83 12.14 -20.84
C ILE A 564 -23.20 12.45 -20.21
N LYS A 565 -23.88 13.50 -20.68
CA LYS A 565 -25.19 13.93 -20.18
C LYS A 565 -26.36 13.13 -20.78
N THR A 566 -26.11 12.18 -21.68
CA THR A 566 -27.16 11.43 -22.37
C THR A 566 -27.68 10.28 -21.52
N MET A 567 -28.96 9.92 -21.70
CA MET A 567 -29.57 8.77 -21.02
C MET A 567 -28.80 7.46 -21.32
N ALA A 568 -28.38 7.27 -22.57
CA ALA A 568 -27.60 6.10 -22.96
C ALA A 568 -26.27 5.98 -22.20
N HIS A 569 -25.59 7.11 -21.95
CA HIS A 569 -24.39 7.11 -21.11
C HIS A 569 -24.71 6.81 -19.66
N VAL A 570 -25.75 7.41 -19.08
CA VAL A 570 -26.16 7.13 -17.69
C VAL A 570 -26.51 5.65 -17.50
N GLN A 571 -27.23 5.05 -18.43
CA GLN A 571 -27.54 3.61 -18.46
C GLN A 571 -26.27 2.76 -18.52
N SER A 572 -25.37 3.05 -19.46
CA SER A 572 -24.09 2.34 -19.56
C SER A 572 -23.20 2.55 -18.34
N TYR A 573 -23.22 3.74 -17.74
CA TYR A 573 -22.48 4.09 -16.54
C TYR A 573 -22.99 3.30 -15.32
N LEU A 574 -24.31 3.14 -15.21
CA LEU A 574 -24.94 2.34 -14.17
C LEU A 574 -24.98 0.84 -14.50
N GLN A 575 -24.58 0.44 -15.71
CA GLN A 575 -24.66 -0.93 -16.22
C GLN A 575 -26.09 -1.48 -16.17
N VAL A 576 -27.04 -0.70 -16.68
CA VAL A 576 -28.45 -1.07 -16.79
C VAL A 576 -29.00 -0.83 -18.18
N ASP A 577 -30.06 -1.54 -18.56
CA ASP A 577 -30.76 -1.36 -19.83
C ASP A 577 -31.90 -0.31 -19.76
N GLY A 578 -32.70 -0.24 -20.82
CA GLY A 578 -33.86 0.66 -20.92
C GLY A 578 -34.98 0.39 -19.91
N HIS A 579 -35.03 -0.82 -19.36
CA HIS A 579 -36.01 -1.27 -18.37
C HIS A 579 -35.45 -1.23 -16.94
N GLY A 580 -34.18 -0.83 -16.78
CA GLY A 580 -33.48 -0.83 -15.49
C GLY A 580 -32.97 -2.22 -15.06
N GLN A 581 -32.95 -3.20 -15.96
CA GLN A 581 -32.34 -4.51 -15.69
C GLN A 581 -30.83 -4.44 -15.85
N GLU A 582 -30.12 -5.26 -15.09
CA GLU A 582 -28.65 -5.32 -15.14
C GLU A 582 -28.17 -5.67 -16.56
N ARG A 583 -27.29 -4.82 -17.07
CA ARG A 583 -26.63 -4.98 -18.36
C ARG A 583 -25.17 -4.56 -18.21
N PRO A 584 -24.30 -5.48 -17.76
CA PRO A 584 -22.89 -5.18 -17.59
C PRO A 584 -22.22 -4.69 -18.86
N ASN A 585 -21.32 -3.72 -18.72
CA ASN A 585 -20.45 -3.33 -19.82
C ASN A 585 -19.44 -4.47 -20.07
N PRO A 586 -19.13 -4.81 -21.33
CA PRO A 586 -18.06 -5.73 -21.63
C PRO A 586 -16.76 -5.30 -20.94
N LEU A 587 -16.02 -6.28 -20.41
CA LEU A 587 -14.67 -6.03 -19.89
C LEU A 587 -13.76 -5.62 -21.04
N ARG A 588 -12.75 -4.81 -20.72
CA ARG A 588 -11.65 -4.58 -21.65
C ARG A 588 -10.88 -5.89 -21.84
N ASP A 589 -10.29 -6.02 -23.02
CA ASP A 589 -9.43 -7.14 -23.35
C ASP A 589 -7.97 -6.68 -23.34
N TRP A 590 -7.17 -7.30 -22.47
CA TRP A 590 -5.75 -6.99 -22.32
C TRP A 590 -4.94 -7.35 -23.58
N ALA A 591 -5.23 -8.48 -24.21
CA ALA A 591 -4.59 -8.90 -25.46
C ALA A 591 -4.98 -7.97 -26.62
N LEU A 592 -6.21 -7.47 -26.65
CA LEU A 592 -6.61 -6.42 -27.60
C LEU A 592 -5.90 -5.09 -27.33
N THR A 593 -5.71 -4.73 -26.05
CA THR A 593 -4.96 -3.52 -25.64
C THR A 593 -3.51 -3.60 -26.11
N PHE A 594 -2.87 -4.77 -25.96
CA PHE A 594 -1.55 -5.07 -26.52
C PHE A 594 -1.51 -4.83 -28.03
N LYS A 595 -2.40 -5.50 -28.78
CA LYS A 595 -2.47 -5.38 -30.26
C LYS A 595 -2.70 -3.95 -30.72
N ARG A 596 -3.60 -3.23 -30.05
CA ARG A 596 -3.91 -1.82 -30.36
C ARG A 596 -2.75 -0.89 -30.05
N THR A 597 -1.99 -1.16 -29.00
CA THR A 597 -0.80 -0.36 -28.66
C THR A 597 0.23 -0.42 -29.80
N HIS A 598 0.54 -1.62 -30.31
CA HIS A 598 1.42 -1.77 -31.47
C HIS A 598 0.83 -1.15 -32.75
N ALA A 599 -0.47 -1.33 -32.99
CA ALA A 599 -1.12 -0.72 -34.15
C ALA A 599 -1.05 0.81 -34.11
N LEU A 600 -1.18 1.44 -32.93
CA LEU A 600 -1.03 2.89 -32.78
C LEU A 600 0.37 3.36 -33.17
N TYR A 601 1.42 2.66 -32.75
CA TYR A 601 2.78 2.98 -33.18
C TYR A 601 2.92 2.91 -34.70
N ASN A 602 2.43 1.82 -35.32
CA ASN A 602 2.45 1.68 -36.79
C ASN A 602 1.72 2.83 -37.49
N ILE A 603 0.54 3.24 -36.99
CA ILE A 603 -0.20 4.39 -37.54
C ILE A 603 0.61 5.68 -37.40
N ALA A 604 1.31 5.88 -36.29
CA ALA A 604 2.11 7.07 -36.06
C ALA A 604 3.29 7.18 -37.04
N ILE A 605 3.93 6.05 -37.36
CA ILE A 605 5.09 5.97 -38.26
C ILE A 605 4.68 5.95 -39.75
N SER A 606 3.68 5.15 -40.12
CA SER A 606 3.26 4.96 -41.51
C SER A 606 2.28 6.00 -42.03
N ASN A 607 1.49 6.63 -41.16
CA ASN A 607 0.44 7.57 -41.57
C ASN A 607 0.74 9.00 -41.11
N ASN A 608 0.22 9.41 -39.94
CA ASN A 608 0.49 10.72 -39.33
C ASN A 608 0.00 10.77 -37.87
N ILE A 609 0.44 11.80 -37.14
CA ILE A 609 0.08 12.02 -35.73
C ILE A 609 -1.38 12.28 -35.49
N THR A 610 -2.06 12.90 -36.45
CA THR A 610 -3.48 13.22 -36.31
C THR A 610 -4.28 11.93 -36.25
N GLN A 611 -3.98 10.97 -37.13
CA GLN A 611 -4.58 9.64 -37.11
C GLN A 611 -4.21 8.87 -35.83
N PHE A 612 -2.95 8.93 -35.38
CA PHE A 612 -2.56 8.36 -34.08
C PHE A 612 -3.41 8.91 -32.92
N LYS A 613 -3.53 10.24 -32.80
CA LYS A 613 -4.31 10.88 -31.73
C LYS A 613 -5.80 10.52 -31.81
N THR A 614 -6.36 10.49 -33.02
CA THR A 614 -7.76 10.11 -33.24
C THR A 614 -8.01 8.65 -32.85
N GLN A 615 -7.17 7.71 -33.31
CA GLN A 615 -7.33 6.29 -33.01
C GLN A 615 -7.05 5.96 -31.54
N SER A 616 -6.04 6.59 -30.92
CA SER A 616 -5.77 6.46 -29.48
C SER A 616 -6.98 6.90 -28.64
N THR A 617 -7.62 8.00 -29.04
CA THR A 617 -8.83 8.50 -28.38
C THR A 617 -10.02 7.56 -28.59
N LEU A 618 -10.22 7.06 -29.81
CA LEU A 618 -11.32 6.16 -30.18
C LEU A 618 -11.22 4.79 -29.49
N TRP A 619 -10.01 4.25 -29.41
CA TRP A 619 -9.77 2.95 -28.79
C TRP A 619 -9.63 3.02 -27.28
N GLY A 620 -9.43 4.22 -26.73
CA GLY A 620 -9.15 4.43 -25.32
C GLY A 620 -7.89 3.70 -24.87
N VAL A 621 -6.83 3.77 -25.68
CA VAL A 621 -5.51 3.16 -25.43
C VAL A 621 -4.45 4.25 -25.42
N LYS A 622 -3.65 4.30 -24.37
CA LYS A 622 -2.63 5.33 -24.17
C LYS A 622 -1.41 4.76 -23.46
N ASP A 623 -0.34 4.55 -24.21
CA ASP A 623 0.97 4.14 -23.70
C ASP A 623 1.88 5.37 -23.54
N ALA A 624 2.36 5.64 -22.33
CA ALA A 624 3.16 6.84 -22.06
C ALA A 624 4.56 6.79 -22.71
N ILE A 625 5.22 5.63 -22.73
CA ILE A 625 6.54 5.44 -23.36
C ILE A 625 6.41 5.65 -24.86
N ASN A 626 5.47 4.93 -25.49
CA ASN A 626 5.27 5.00 -26.93
C ASN A 626 4.85 6.40 -27.39
N THR A 627 3.93 7.03 -26.65
CA THR A 627 3.46 8.39 -26.94
C THR A 627 4.62 9.39 -26.86
N LYS A 628 5.50 9.26 -25.86
CA LYS A 628 6.68 10.13 -25.71
C LYS A 628 7.61 10.01 -26.91
N PHE A 629 7.98 8.79 -27.31
CA PHE A 629 8.78 8.56 -28.52
C PHE A 629 8.13 9.17 -29.77
N VAL A 630 6.86 8.87 -30.03
CA VAL A 630 6.13 9.33 -31.23
C VAL A 630 6.00 10.86 -31.32
N ILE A 631 5.85 11.53 -30.17
CA ILE A 631 5.66 12.99 -30.12
C ILE A 631 6.99 13.72 -30.10
N GLU A 632 7.89 13.37 -29.19
CA GLU A 632 9.12 14.15 -28.93
C GLU A 632 10.20 13.91 -30.00
N SER A 633 10.24 12.74 -30.65
CA SER A 633 11.19 12.47 -31.75
C SER A 633 11.03 13.41 -32.94
N ARG A 634 9.88 14.07 -33.09
CA ARG A 634 9.60 15.04 -34.17
C ARG A 634 10.41 16.32 -34.02
N THR A 635 10.71 16.70 -32.78
CA THR A 635 11.44 17.91 -32.44
C THR A 635 12.84 17.63 -31.90
N ASN A 636 13.16 16.36 -31.59
CA ASN A 636 14.44 15.92 -31.06
C ASN A 636 15.09 14.86 -31.97
N PRO A 637 16.07 15.24 -32.83
CA PRO A 637 16.75 14.31 -33.74
C PRO A 637 17.50 13.16 -33.05
N ALA A 638 18.06 13.42 -31.86
CA ALA A 638 18.75 12.37 -31.09
C ALA A 638 17.76 11.31 -30.61
N LEU A 639 16.60 11.73 -30.11
CA LEU A 639 15.53 10.82 -29.71
C LEU A 639 14.95 10.05 -30.90
N LYS A 640 14.84 10.68 -32.08
CA LYS A 640 14.43 10.01 -33.31
C LYS A 640 15.39 8.89 -33.70
N THR A 641 16.70 9.18 -33.71
CA THR A 641 17.74 8.18 -34.00
C THR A 641 17.67 7.03 -32.99
N LYS A 642 17.50 7.35 -31.70
CA LYS A 642 17.34 6.33 -30.65
C LYS A 642 16.09 5.47 -30.85
N MET A 643 14.96 6.08 -31.22
CA MET A 643 13.72 5.37 -31.54
C MET A 643 13.92 4.40 -32.71
N GLU A 644 14.57 4.82 -33.81
CA GLU A 644 14.86 3.97 -34.97
C GLU A 644 15.78 2.79 -34.62
N VAL A 645 16.81 3.02 -33.79
CA VAL A 645 17.70 1.96 -33.30
C VAL A 645 16.95 0.96 -32.42
N LEU A 646 16.07 1.45 -31.52
CA LEU A 646 15.24 0.59 -30.68
C LEU A 646 14.23 -0.19 -31.51
N ASP A 647 13.59 0.41 -32.50
CA ASP A 647 12.63 -0.26 -33.37
C ASP A 647 13.26 -1.44 -34.12
N LEU A 648 14.50 -1.24 -34.59
CA LEU A 648 15.24 -2.27 -35.32
C LEU A 648 15.77 -3.40 -34.42
N ASN A 649 16.30 -3.07 -33.25
CA ASN A 649 17.08 -4.02 -32.43
C ASN A 649 16.35 -4.48 -31.15
N TYR A 650 15.52 -3.61 -30.56
CA TYR A 650 14.90 -3.80 -29.25
C TYR A 650 13.46 -3.24 -29.21
N PRO A 651 12.55 -3.64 -30.13
CA PRO A 651 11.27 -2.97 -30.34
C PRO A 651 10.39 -2.94 -29.08
N ASN A 652 10.52 -3.96 -28.22
CA ASN A 652 9.82 -4.06 -26.94
C ASN A 652 10.08 -2.85 -26.01
N ARG A 653 11.23 -2.18 -26.12
CA ARG A 653 11.59 -1.01 -25.30
C ARG A 653 10.85 0.28 -25.70
N LEU A 654 10.09 0.26 -26.80
CA LEU A 654 9.27 1.37 -27.28
C LEU A 654 7.87 1.42 -26.67
N TYR A 655 7.56 0.49 -25.76
CA TYR A 655 6.24 0.28 -25.21
C TYR A 655 6.28 0.13 -23.69
N ASN A 656 5.11 0.23 -23.06
CA ASN A 656 4.90 -0.06 -21.65
C ASN A 656 5.39 -1.49 -21.30
N PRO A 657 6.37 -1.65 -20.38
CA PRO A 657 6.92 -2.96 -20.02
C PRO A 657 5.89 -3.95 -19.45
N PHE A 658 4.82 -3.48 -18.80
CA PHE A 658 3.78 -4.37 -18.24
C PHE A 658 3.03 -5.18 -19.30
N LEU A 659 3.06 -4.77 -20.57
CA LEU A 659 2.53 -5.55 -21.68
C LEU A 659 3.24 -6.90 -21.86
N LEU A 660 4.47 -7.03 -21.34
CA LEU A 660 5.30 -8.22 -21.41
C LEU A 660 5.39 -8.95 -20.07
N LEU A 661 4.71 -8.47 -19.02
CA LEU A 661 4.79 -9.09 -17.70
C LEU A 661 4.08 -10.44 -17.69
N GLU A 662 4.83 -11.49 -17.40
CA GLU A 662 4.35 -12.87 -17.43
C GLU A 662 3.27 -13.14 -16.38
N GLY A 663 2.19 -13.78 -16.81
CA GLY A 663 1.07 -14.15 -15.94
C GLY A 663 0.18 -12.98 -15.48
N PHE A 664 0.39 -11.77 -16.01
CA PHE A 664 -0.34 -10.55 -15.64
C PHE A 664 -1.37 -10.13 -16.69
N ASP A 665 -2.58 -9.82 -16.23
CA ASP A 665 -3.64 -9.21 -17.02
C ASP A 665 -3.94 -7.81 -16.48
N GLY A 666 -3.66 -6.77 -17.27
CA GLY A 666 -3.83 -5.39 -16.83
C GLY A 666 -5.27 -5.01 -16.47
N VAL A 667 -6.28 -5.74 -16.95
CA VAL A 667 -7.70 -5.50 -16.66
C VAL A 667 -8.10 -6.22 -15.36
N LEU A 668 -7.73 -7.50 -15.25
CA LEU A 668 -8.17 -8.37 -14.15
C LEU A 668 -7.26 -8.33 -12.92
N ASP A 669 -5.98 -8.00 -13.08
CA ASP A 669 -4.96 -8.07 -12.03
C ASP A 669 -4.58 -6.69 -11.45
N THR A 670 -5.41 -5.69 -11.73
CA THR A 670 -5.38 -4.37 -11.09
C THR A 670 -6.70 -4.15 -10.33
N PRO A 671 -6.88 -4.70 -9.11
CA PRO A 671 -8.17 -4.66 -8.41
C PRO A 671 -8.63 -3.22 -8.05
N VAL A 672 -9.90 -3.07 -7.66
CA VAL A 672 -10.46 -1.78 -7.22
C VAL A 672 -9.87 -1.38 -5.86
N GLU A 673 -8.86 -0.51 -5.86
CA GLU A 673 -8.19 -0.07 -4.63
C GLU A 673 -9.11 0.82 -3.77
N ILE A 674 -9.48 0.33 -2.59
CA ILE A 674 -10.55 0.90 -1.76
C ILE A 674 -10.17 2.20 -1.03
N LEU A 675 -8.89 2.47 -0.78
CA LEU A 675 -8.47 3.72 -0.16
C LEU A 675 -8.68 4.89 -1.12
N HIS A 676 -8.29 4.75 -2.38
CA HIS A 676 -8.41 5.76 -3.41
C HIS A 676 -9.80 5.82 -4.01
N VAL A 677 -10.47 4.68 -4.22
CA VAL A 677 -11.79 4.63 -4.86
C VAL A 677 -12.90 4.97 -3.85
N VAL A 678 -12.90 4.34 -2.68
CA VAL A 678 -13.99 4.48 -1.70
C VAL A 678 -13.74 5.67 -0.77
N LEU A 679 -12.65 5.68 -0.01
CA LEU A 679 -12.42 6.74 1.00
C LEU A 679 -12.06 8.08 0.37
N LEU A 680 -10.97 8.14 -0.41
CA LEU A 680 -10.50 9.35 -1.10
C LEU A 680 -11.23 9.61 -2.43
N GLY A 681 -12.28 8.83 -2.72
CA GLY A 681 -13.19 9.02 -3.84
C GLY A 681 -14.60 9.24 -3.35
N VAL A 682 -15.39 8.18 -3.26
CA VAL A 682 -16.82 8.21 -2.94
C VAL A 682 -17.13 8.98 -1.65
N VAL A 683 -16.56 8.56 -0.51
CA VAL A 683 -16.79 9.19 0.80
C VAL A 683 -16.34 10.65 0.79
N LYS A 684 -15.14 10.92 0.27
CA LYS A 684 -14.61 12.28 0.12
C LYS A 684 -15.51 13.18 -0.72
N TYR A 685 -16.11 12.66 -1.80
CA TYR A 685 -16.99 13.45 -2.64
C TYR A 685 -18.26 13.85 -1.90
N LEU A 686 -18.92 12.92 -1.19
CA LEU A 686 -20.13 13.23 -0.42
C LEU A 686 -19.81 14.15 0.77
N ALA A 687 -18.76 13.86 1.52
CA ALA A 687 -18.34 14.69 2.65
C ALA A 687 -18.08 16.14 2.21
N ARG A 688 -17.43 16.35 1.05
CA ARG A 688 -17.23 17.70 0.49
C ARG A 688 -18.53 18.33 -0.02
N ASP A 689 -19.46 17.55 -0.56
CA ASP A 689 -20.72 18.06 -1.12
C ASP A 689 -21.70 18.49 -0.02
N ASP A 690 -21.76 17.73 1.08
CA ASP A 690 -22.75 17.92 2.14
C ASP A 690 -22.17 18.69 3.35
N ILE A 691 -21.03 18.26 3.91
CA ILE A 691 -20.48 18.86 5.14
C ILE A 691 -19.91 20.26 4.87
N ALA A 692 -19.27 20.48 3.72
CA ALA A 692 -18.67 21.79 3.40
C ALA A 692 -19.71 22.90 3.19
N LYS A 693 -20.97 22.54 2.92
CA LYS A 693 -22.08 23.49 2.70
C LYS A 693 -22.87 23.81 3.97
N LEU A 694 -22.60 23.10 5.07
CA LEU A 694 -23.23 23.39 6.36
C LEU A 694 -22.92 24.82 6.81
N LYS A 695 -23.89 25.47 7.45
CA LYS A 695 -23.76 26.78 8.07
C LYS A 695 -22.90 26.68 9.33
N GLU A 696 -22.30 27.79 9.78
CA GLU A 696 -21.44 27.79 10.98
C GLU A 696 -22.13 27.26 12.25
N LYS A 697 -23.44 27.52 12.41
CA LYS A 697 -24.23 26.95 13.50
C LYS A 697 -24.35 25.43 13.39
N GLU A 698 -24.61 24.91 12.19
CA GLU A 698 -24.72 23.46 11.94
C GLU A 698 -23.37 22.77 12.11
N LYS A 699 -22.28 23.41 11.67
CA LYS A 699 -20.90 22.93 11.92
C LYS A 699 -20.58 22.87 13.41
N SER A 700 -21.00 23.86 14.20
CA SER A 700 -20.80 23.87 15.64
C SER A 700 -21.54 22.71 16.33
N ILE A 701 -22.76 22.40 15.88
CA ILE A 701 -23.54 21.23 16.33
C ILE A 701 -22.80 19.94 15.96
N LEU A 702 -22.33 19.83 14.72
CA LEU A 702 -21.58 18.67 14.23
C LEU A 702 -20.29 18.43 15.03
N ILE A 703 -19.53 19.48 15.33
CA ILE A 703 -18.33 19.43 16.19
C ILE A 703 -18.71 18.93 17.59
N GLY A 704 -19.77 19.47 18.18
CA GLY A 704 -20.21 19.05 19.51
C GLY A 704 -20.66 17.58 19.57
N ARG A 705 -21.33 17.10 18.52
CA ARG A 705 -21.71 15.69 18.37
C ARG A 705 -20.49 14.79 18.18
N LEU A 706 -19.52 15.20 17.37
CA LEU A 706 -18.26 14.45 17.18
C LEU A 706 -17.44 14.36 18.47
N ASN A 707 -17.37 15.43 19.25
CA ASN A 707 -16.69 15.44 20.56
C ASN A 707 -17.37 14.54 21.59
N SER A 708 -18.65 14.22 21.40
CA SER A 708 -19.46 13.41 22.32
C SER A 708 -19.71 11.98 21.82
N LEU A 709 -19.15 11.63 20.67
CA LEU A 709 -19.28 10.30 20.09
C LEU A 709 -18.53 9.28 20.95
N ASP A 710 -19.16 8.16 21.28
CA ASP A 710 -18.45 7.06 21.93
C ASP A 710 -17.49 6.41 20.91
N ARG A 711 -16.19 6.50 21.18
CA ARG A 711 -15.12 5.95 20.32
C ARG A 711 -14.76 4.50 20.66
N LEU A 712 -15.27 3.94 21.75
CA LEU A 712 -14.96 2.58 22.16
C LEU A 712 -15.37 1.59 21.07
N SER A 713 -14.51 0.60 20.81
CA SER A 713 -14.68 -0.41 19.75
C SER A 713 -14.63 0.10 18.30
N LEU A 714 -14.34 1.38 18.01
CA LEU A 714 -14.23 1.91 16.64
C LEU A 714 -12.81 1.91 16.04
N ASN A 715 -11.80 1.49 16.81
CA ASN A 715 -10.38 1.65 16.45
C ASN A 715 -10.02 3.11 16.11
N ILE A 716 -10.53 4.07 16.90
CA ILE A 716 -10.27 5.51 16.76
C ILE A 716 -9.59 6.03 18.03
N ASP A 717 -8.27 6.30 17.93
CA ASP A 717 -7.49 6.80 19.08
C ASP A 717 -7.98 8.17 19.55
N SER A 718 -8.20 9.12 18.62
CA SER A 718 -8.65 10.47 18.93
C SER A 718 -9.46 11.08 17.79
N ILE A 719 -10.41 11.96 18.15
CA ILE A 719 -11.23 12.72 17.22
C ILE A 719 -10.90 14.20 17.44
N LYS A 720 -10.13 14.79 16.52
CA LYS A 720 -9.91 16.24 16.48
C LYS A 720 -11.06 16.88 15.69
N ALA A 721 -12.24 17.02 16.30
CA ALA A 721 -13.49 17.38 15.61
C ALA A 721 -13.40 18.72 14.83
N ASP A 722 -12.91 19.77 15.46
CA ASP A 722 -12.68 21.07 14.81
C ASP A 722 -11.82 20.96 13.56
N TYR A 723 -10.74 20.18 13.64
CA TYR A 723 -9.86 19.93 12.51
C TYR A 723 -10.60 19.20 11.37
N LEU A 724 -11.37 18.16 11.67
CA LEU A 724 -12.12 17.39 10.67
C LEU A 724 -13.08 18.27 9.87
N ILE A 725 -13.81 19.16 10.55
CA ILE A 725 -14.82 20.00 9.92
C ILE A 725 -14.19 21.19 9.20
N LYS A 726 -13.21 21.87 9.82
CA LYS A 726 -12.49 23.00 9.23
C LYS A 726 -11.72 22.59 7.97
N HIS A 727 -11.10 21.42 7.99
CA HIS A 727 -10.23 20.93 6.92
C HIS A 727 -10.87 19.82 6.07
N ILE A 728 -12.21 19.75 6.01
CA ILE A 728 -12.97 18.72 5.28
C ILE A 728 -12.51 18.50 3.83
N LYS A 729 -11.98 19.55 3.19
CA LYS A 729 -11.45 19.50 1.83
C LYS A 729 -10.08 18.82 1.73
N SER A 730 -9.24 18.84 2.75
CA SER A 730 -7.86 18.33 2.72
C SER A 730 -7.64 17.06 3.55
N LEU A 731 -8.72 16.43 4.03
CA LEU A 731 -8.63 15.20 4.83
C LEU A 731 -8.00 14.01 4.08
N VAL A 732 -7.41 13.11 4.88
CA VAL A 732 -6.81 11.84 4.46
C VAL A 732 -7.72 10.65 4.76
N GLY A 733 -7.36 9.45 4.29
CA GLY A 733 -8.19 8.25 4.41
C GLY A 733 -8.60 7.90 5.85
N ARG A 734 -7.69 8.06 6.83
CA ARG A 734 -7.99 7.83 8.26
C ARG A 734 -9.14 8.72 8.75
N HIS A 735 -9.15 9.99 8.37
CA HIS A 735 -10.20 10.93 8.76
C HIS A 735 -11.55 10.58 8.13
N PHE A 736 -11.57 10.14 6.87
CA PHE A 736 -12.82 9.67 6.24
C PHE A 736 -13.36 8.37 6.86
N LYS A 737 -12.49 7.50 7.42
CA LYS A 737 -12.95 6.36 8.24
C LYS A 737 -13.65 6.82 9.53
N ILE A 738 -13.21 7.91 10.15
CA ILE A 738 -13.90 8.49 11.32
C ILE A 738 -15.27 9.01 10.89
N ILE A 739 -15.32 9.76 9.79
CA ILE A 739 -16.58 10.33 9.28
C ILE A 739 -17.59 9.23 8.96
N ILE A 740 -17.22 8.17 8.24
CA ILE A 740 -18.19 7.13 7.86
C ILE A 740 -18.73 6.34 9.07
N GLN A 741 -17.89 6.08 10.07
CA GLN A 741 -18.29 5.37 11.30
C GLN A 741 -19.13 6.23 12.24
N SER A 742 -19.12 7.56 12.08
CA SER A 742 -19.84 8.50 12.95
C SER A 742 -21.04 9.15 12.28
N ALA A 743 -21.06 9.24 10.94
CA ALA A 743 -22.03 10.00 10.17
C ALA A 743 -23.50 9.73 10.55
N PRO A 744 -23.95 8.47 10.79
CA PRO A 744 -25.32 8.21 11.21
C PRO A 744 -25.73 8.99 12.47
N PHE A 745 -24.83 9.12 13.43
CA PHE A 745 -25.10 9.71 14.74
C PHE A 745 -24.87 11.22 14.81
N VAL A 746 -23.94 11.72 13.99
CA VAL A 746 -23.51 13.12 14.08
C VAL A 746 -24.09 14.00 12.99
N LEU A 747 -24.40 13.43 11.82
CA LEU A 747 -24.67 14.20 10.60
C LEU A 747 -26.14 14.14 10.13
N LEU A 748 -26.87 13.04 10.31
CA LEU A 748 -28.16 12.82 9.64
C LEU A 748 -29.18 13.95 9.85
N ASP A 749 -29.39 14.42 11.08
CA ASP A 749 -30.34 15.52 11.37
C ASP A 749 -29.99 16.86 10.70
N LEU A 750 -28.75 17.01 10.22
CA LEU A 750 -28.30 18.23 9.53
C LEU A 750 -28.49 18.14 8.01
N LEU A 751 -29.02 17.02 7.51
CA LEU A 751 -29.21 16.73 6.09
C LEU A 751 -30.70 16.66 5.72
N SER A 752 -31.02 16.83 4.43
CA SER A 752 -32.35 16.55 3.91
C SER A 752 -32.66 15.04 3.98
N PRO A 753 -33.94 14.63 4.03
CA PRO A 753 -34.32 13.21 4.06
C PRO A 753 -33.69 12.38 2.92
N GLU A 754 -33.68 12.94 1.71
CA GLU A 754 -33.01 12.32 0.55
C GLU A 754 -31.51 12.08 0.79
N ARG A 755 -30.82 13.05 1.38
CA ARG A 755 -29.38 12.93 1.67
C ARG A 755 -29.11 11.99 2.84
N GLN A 756 -30.01 11.91 3.83
CA GLN A 756 -29.93 10.92 4.90
C GLN A 756 -29.94 9.50 4.34
N GLU A 757 -30.86 9.17 3.43
CA GLU A 757 -30.93 7.85 2.79
C GLU A 757 -29.63 7.49 2.06
N ILE A 758 -29.03 8.46 1.35
CA ILE A 758 -27.77 8.26 0.64
C ILE A 758 -26.63 7.96 1.62
N TRP A 759 -26.52 8.70 2.73
CA TRP A 759 -25.49 8.47 3.74
C TRP A 759 -25.67 7.12 4.46
N ILE A 760 -26.90 6.73 4.77
CA ILE A 760 -27.19 5.41 5.34
C ILE A 760 -26.78 4.30 4.35
N ALA A 761 -27.12 4.45 3.07
CA ALA A 761 -26.71 3.49 2.04
C ALA A 761 -25.17 3.40 1.89
N LEU A 762 -24.47 4.54 1.93
CA LEU A 762 -23.01 4.60 1.92
C LEU A 762 -22.40 3.90 3.14
N CYS A 763 -22.95 4.11 4.33
CA CYS A 763 -22.46 3.51 5.57
C CYS A 763 -22.59 1.98 5.54
N LYS A 764 -23.75 1.46 5.15
CA LYS A 764 -24.01 0.01 5.02
C LYS A 764 -23.07 -0.63 3.99
N MET A 765 -22.91 0.00 2.82
CA MET A 765 -21.97 -0.46 1.81
C MET A 765 -20.53 -0.46 2.33
N CYS A 766 -20.08 0.60 3.01
CA CYS A 766 -18.72 0.67 3.54
C CYS A 766 -18.45 -0.40 4.61
N ALA A 767 -19.40 -0.70 5.49
CA ALA A 767 -19.25 -1.75 6.51
C ALA A 767 -18.92 -3.11 5.87
N LEU A 768 -19.58 -3.46 4.77
CA LEU A 768 -19.27 -4.67 3.99
C LEU A 768 -17.90 -4.59 3.31
N ILE A 769 -17.57 -3.47 2.66
CA ILE A 769 -16.31 -3.30 1.91
C ILE A 769 -15.08 -3.48 2.82
N PHE A 770 -15.15 -3.03 4.07
CA PHE A 770 -14.03 -3.07 5.00
C PHE A 770 -13.93 -4.36 5.83
N GLN A 771 -14.77 -5.35 5.57
CA GLN A 771 -14.62 -6.69 6.14
C GLN A 771 -13.23 -7.27 5.81
N THR A 772 -12.60 -7.86 6.83
CA THR A 772 -11.27 -8.49 6.70
C THR A 772 -11.35 -10.01 6.52
N ARG A 773 -12.54 -10.57 6.74
CA ARG A 773 -12.86 -11.98 6.59
C ARG A 773 -14.26 -12.10 5.99
N ILE A 774 -14.43 -12.97 5.01
CA ILE A 774 -15.72 -13.24 4.38
C ILE A 774 -16.12 -14.68 4.74
N SER A 775 -17.21 -14.82 5.50
CA SER A 775 -17.71 -16.13 5.97
C SER A 775 -18.26 -16.98 4.83
N ASN A 776 -19.02 -16.38 3.91
CA ASN A 776 -19.53 -17.01 2.70
C ASN A 776 -19.41 -16.03 1.52
N MET A 777 -18.62 -16.38 0.51
CA MET A 777 -18.29 -15.52 -0.61
C MET A 777 -19.52 -15.15 -1.46
N ASP A 778 -20.37 -16.12 -1.80
CA ASP A 778 -21.50 -15.86 -2.71
C ASP A 778 -22.56 -14.96 -2.04
N SER A 779 -22.98 -15.29 -0.82
CA SER A 779 -23.94 -14.46 -0.07
C SER A 779 -23.40 -13.05 0.21
N TYR A 780 -22.10 -12.93 0.53
CA TYR A 780 -21.45 -11.63 0.73
C TYR A 780 -21.46 -10.78 -0.55
N LEU A 781 -21.17 -11.39 -1.70
CA LEU A 781 -21.14 -10.68 -2.98
C LEU A 781 -22.53 -10.25 -3.43
N ASP A 782 -23.55 -11.09 -3.20
CA ASP A 782 -24.95 -10.73 -3.47
C ASP A 782 -25.38 -9.51 -2.63
N GLU A 783 -25.05 -9.53 -1.34
CA GLU A 783 -25.35 -8.44 -0.41
C GLU A 783 -24.60 -7.15 -0.77
N LEU A 784 -23.29 -7.24 -1.03
CA LEU A 784 -22.48 -6.10 -1.43
C LEU A 784 -22.98 -5.49 -2.75
N THR A 785 -23.31 -6.32 -3.75
CA THR A 785 -23.83 -5.87 -5.05
C THR A 785 -25.15 -5.13 -4.88
N LEU A 786 -26.06 -5.67 -4.06
CA LEU A 786 -27.32 -5.00 -3.71
C LEU A 786 -27.07 -3.61 -3.09
N HIS A 787 -26.14 -3.50 -2.15
CA HIS A 787 -25.82 -2.23 -1.49
C HIS A 787 -25.15 -1.22 -2.43
N ILE A 788 -24.28 -1.68 -3.35
CA ILE A 788 -23.70 -0.84 -4.39
C ILE A 788 -24.80 -0.29 -5.32
N HIS A 789 -25.69 -1.16 -5.82
CA HIS A 789 -26.79 -0.75 -6.70
C HIS A 789 -27.75 0.21 -6.00
N ARG A 790 -28.10 -0.04 -4.75
CA ARG A 790 -28.94 0.87 -3.94
C ARG A 790 -28.28 2.24 -3.78
N PHE A 791 -27.00 2.28 -3.41
CA PHE A 791 -26.27 3.54 -3.25
C PHE A 791 -26.17 4.32 -4.57
N LEU A 792 -25.80 3.64 -5.67
CA LEU A 792 -25.69 4.26 -6.99
C LEU A 792 -27.04 4.79 -7.52
N ARG A 793 -28.13 4.06 -7.28
CA ARG A 793 -29.47 4.52 -7.61
C ARG A 793 -29.81 5.80 -6.86
N LEU A 794 -29.67 5.81 -5.53
CA LEU A 794 -30.02 6.97 -4.71
C LEU A 794 -29.18 8.20 -5.08
N ILE A 795 -27.87 8.04 -5.27
CA ILE A 795 -26.99 9.17 -5.57
C ILE A 795 -27.26 9.75 -6.96
N VAL A 796 -27.47 8.91 -7.99
CA VAL A 796 -27.77 9.38 -9.35
C VAL A 796 -29.18 9.96 -9.45
N GLN A 797 -30.15 9.40 -8.70
CA GLN A 797 -31.49 9.96 -8.58
C GLN A 797 -31.46 11.37 -7.97
N SER A 798 -30.61 11.61 -6.97
CA SER A 798 -30.45 12.95 -6.39
C SER A 798 -29.81 13.96 -7.33
N ASN A 799 -28.82 13.52 -8.11
CA ASN A 799 -28.19 14.36 -9.12
C ASN A 799 -27.46 13.50 -10.17
N ALA A 800 -28.00 13.47 -11.39
CA ALA A 800 -27.38 12.71 -12.47
C ALA A 800 -25.95 13.17 -12.83
N GLN A 801 -25.51 14.36 -12.41
CA GLN A 801 -24.13 14.82 -12.63
C GLN A 801 -23.08 13.98 -11.91
N TRP A 802 -23.46 13.13 -10.95
CA TRP A 802 -22.57 12.18 -10.30
C TRP A 802 -21.89 11.22 -11.28
N VAL A 803 -22.46 10.98 -12.47
CA VAL A 803 -21.82 10.19 -13.53
C VAL A 803 -20.50 10.78 -14.04
N ASN A 804 -20.22 12.06 -13.76
CA ASN A 804 -18.91 12.68 -14.05
C ASN A 804 -17.80 12.24 -13.06
N LYS A 805 -18.10 11.37 -12.08
CA LYS A 805 -17.13 10.85 -11.10
C LYS A 805 -16.81 9.38 -11.42
N PRO A 806 -15.74 9.06 -12.17
CA PRO A 806 -15.45 7.68 -12.57
C PRO A 806 -15.33 6.68 -11.42
N LYS A 807 -14.89 7.13 -10.22
CA LYS A 807 -14.74 6.29 -9.03
C LYS A 807 -16.06 5.68 -8.54
N LEU A 808 -17.21 6.31 -8.80
CA LEU A 808 -18.52 5.73 -8.49
C LEU A 808 -18.81 4.51 -9.39
N HIS A 809 -18.53 4.62 -10.69
CA HIS A 809 -18.64 3.48 -11.62
C HIS A 809 -17.68 2.33 -11.26
N MET A 810 -16.49 2.63 -10.73
CA MET A 810 -15.55 1.59 -10.28
C MET A 810 -16.11 0.69 -9.16
N LEU A 811 -17.12 1.15 -8.40
CA LEU A 811 -17.78 0.30 -7.38
C LEU A 811 -18.42 -0.94 -8.02
N LEU A 812 -18.93 -0.82 -9.25
CA LEU A 812 -19.55 -1.94 -9.98
C LEU A 812 -18.56 -3.04 -10.37
N HIS A 813 -17.25 -2.83 -10.20
CA HIS A 813 -16.19 -3.82 -10.48
C HIS A 813 -15.52 -4.35 -9.19
N LEU A 814 -15.94 -3.86 -8.03
CA LEU A 814 -15.42 -4.28 -6.73
C LEU A 814 -15.82 -5.72 -6.38
N PRO A 815 -17.07 -6.18 -6.63
CA PRO A 815 -17.45 -7.58 -6.39
C PRO A 815 -16.56 -8.58 -7.13
N GLU A 816 -16.22 -8.32 -8.39
CA GLU A 816 -15.34 -9.18 -9.20
C GLU A 816 -13.91 -9.17 -8.67
N SER A 817 -13.42 -8.00 -8.23
CA SER A 817 -12.11 -7.90 -7.56
C SER A 817 -12.07 -8.74 -6.29
N ILE A 818 -13.13 -8.70 -5.47
CA ILE A 818 -13.24 -9.47 -4.23
C ILE A 818 -13.36 -10.97 -4.52
N ARG A 819 -14.18 -11.36 -5.51
CA ARG A 819 -14.29 -12.76 -5.94
C ARG A 819 -12.93 -13.28 -6.41
N ARG A 820 -12.14 -12.46 -7.10
CA ARG A 820 -10.83 -12.84 -7.63
C ARG A 820 -9.74 -12.95 -6.56
N PHE A 821 -9.69 -12.02 -5.60
CA PHE A 821 -8.55 -11.86 -4.68
C PHE A 821 -8.85 -12.14 -3.20
N GLY A 822 -10.12 -12.23 -2.82
CA GLY A 822 -10.56 -12.26 -1.42
C GLY A 822 -11.00 -10.86 -0.94
N PRO A 823 -11.16 -10.66 0.38
CA PRO A 823 -11.65 -9.39 0.94
C PRO A 823 -10.86 -8.18 0.46
N ALA A 824 -11.53 -7.03 0.29
CA ALA A 824 -10.90 -5.83 -0.28
C ALA A 824 -9.75 -5.25 0.56
N SER A 825 -9.70 -5.59 1.85
CA SER A 825 -8.58 -5.30 2.73
C SER A 825 -7.25 -5.91 2.27
N LEU A 826 -7.27 -7.01 1.50
CA LEU A 826 -6.06 -7.66 0.97
C LEU A 826 -5.34 -6.82 -0.08
N PHE A 827 -6.10 -6.07 -0.88
CA PHE A 827 -5.59 -5.23 -1.96
C PHE A 827 -5.73 -3.73 -1.67
N SER A 828 -5.73 -3.34 -0.40
CA SER A 828 -5.64 -1.94 0.00
C SER A 828 -4.20 -1.43 0.02
N THR A 829 -3.97 -0.19 -0.43
CA THR A 829 -2.64 0.44 -0.46
C THR A 829 -2.20 1.02 0.88
N LYS A 830 -3.07 1.03 1.91
CA LYS A 830 -2.78 1.63 3.22
C LYS A 830 -1.44 1.20 3.81
N LYS A 831 -1.08 -0.09 3.69
CA LYS A 831 0.17 -0.65 4.23
C LYS A 831 1.42 -0.10 3.53
N PHE A 832 1.33 0.13 2.22
CA PHE A 832 2.42 0.67 1.43
C PHE A 832 2.52 2.18 1.64
N GLU A 833 1.39 2.89 1.74
CA GLU A 833 1.36 4.31 2.04
C GLU A 833 1.92 4.66 3.42
N SER A 834 1.67 3.84 4.44
CA SER A 834 2.33 4.01 5.75
C SER A 834 3.85 3.84 5.63
N TYR A 835 4.31 2.96 4.73
CA TYR A 835 5.73 2.75 4.47
C TYR A 835 6.39 3.91 3.72
N ASN A 836 5.62 4.73 2.98
CA ASN A 836 6.18 5.92 2.32
C ASN A 836 6.82 6.92 3.32
N GLY A 837 6.35 6.95 4.57
CA GLY A 837 6.98 7.74 5.65
C GLY A 837 8.41 7.28 5.98
N VAL A 838 8.71 5.98 5.80
CA VAL A 838 10.06 5.42 5.95
C VAL A 838 10.97 6.00 4.88
N LEU A 839 10.53 5.98 3.62
CA LEU A 839 11.28 6.53 2.48
C LEU A 839 11.55 8.02 2.68
N GLN A 840 10.56 8.78 3.16
CA GLN A 840 10.69 10.21 3.46
C GLN A 840 11.77 10.48 4.50
N LYS A 841 11.73 9.79 5.65
CA LYS A 841 12.76 9.92 6.69
C LYS A 841 14.15 9.57 6.16
N ALA A 842 14.23 8.53 5.34
CA ALA A 842 15.48 8.11 4.74
C ALA A 842 16.01 9.11 3.69
N SER A 843 15.12 9.78 2.94
CA SER A 843 15.45 10.83 1.97
C SER A 843 15.95 12.11 2.67
N VAL A 844 15.24 12.57 3.70
CA VAL A 844 15.56 13.80 4.48
C VAL A 844 16.94 13.74 5.14
N HIS A 845 17.36 12.56 5.61
CA HIS A 845 18.66 12.36 6.28
C HIS A 845 19.75 11.77 5.38
N SER A 846 19.52 11.77 4.06
CA SER A 846 20.53 11.43 3.06
C SER A 846 21.26 12.68 2.57
N ASN A 847 22.39 12.53 1.87
CA ASN A 847 23.05 13.63 1.13
C ASN A 847 22.23 14.07 -0.11
N ARG A 848 20.89 14.05 -0.05
CA ARG A 848 19.97 13.93 -1.20
C ARG A 848 20.25 12.72 -2.11
N LEU A 849 20.94 11.69 -1.59
CA LEU A 849 21.29 10.46 -2.28
C LEU A 849 21.14 9.22 -1.36
N SER A 850 20.15 8.39 -1.72
CA SER A 850 19.95 6.92 -1.59
C SER A 850 20.34 6.15 -0.31
N PRO A 851 19.37 5.50 0.38
CA PRO A 851 19.61 4.61 1.53
C PRO A 851 19.15 3.11 1.43
N SER A 852 20.02 2.22 1.95
CA SER A 852 19.81 0.97 2.78
C SER A 852 19.47 -0.44 2.21
N SER A 853 20.10 -1.50 2.79
CA SER A 853 19.62 -2.92 2.99
C SER A 853 20.63 -3.84 3.77
N ILE A 854 20.18 -4.98 4.34
CA ILE A 854 20.63 -5.76 5.55
C ILE A 854 20.84 -7.29 5.29
N SER A 855 21.70 -7.97 6.10
CA SER A 855 22.13 -9.39 6.02
C SER A 855 22.08 -10.21 7.32
N ASN A 856 22.01 -11.55 7.21
CA ASN A 856 21.86 -12.50 8.34
C ASN A 856 23.04 -12.55 9.34
N ALA A 857 22.62 -12.45 10.59
CA ALA A 857 23.34 -12.44 11.85
C ALA A 857 23.83 -13.83 12.30
N SER A 858 24.92 -13.90 13.09
CA SER A 858 25.33 -15.06 13.89
C SER A 858 24.24 -15.47 14.87
N ASN A 859 24.35 -16.64 15.49
CA ASN A 859 23.39 -17.06 16.52
C ASN A 859 23.28 -16.04 17.66
N GLU A 860 24.33 -15.36 18.04
CA GLU A 860 24.30 -14.39 19.14
C GLU A 860 23.68 -13.06 18.68
N VAL A 861 23.91 -12.61 17.45
CA VAL A 861 23.22 -11.43 16.90
C VAL A 861 21.75 -11.75 16.62
N GLN A 862 21.44 -12.98 16.18
CA GLN A 862 20.07 -13.49 16.07
C GLN A 862 19.42 -13.62 17.44
N GLN A 863 20.13 -14.06 18.48
CA GLN A 863 19.61 -14.10 19.85
C GLN A 863 19.37 -12.70 20.39
N VAL A 864 20.26 -11.73 20.15
CA VAL A 864 20.04 -10.33 20.53
C VAL A 864 18.78 -9.80 19.86
N PHE A 865 18.57 -10.05 18.56
CA PHE A 865 17.35 -9.63 17.88
C PHE A 865 16.12 -10.43 18.36
N ALA A 866 16.19 -11.75 18.47
CA ALA A 866 15.09 -12.64 18.84
C ALA A 866 14.61 -12.44 20.28
N HIS A 867 15.51 -12.08 21.21
CA HIS A 867 15.20 -11.88 22.63
C HIS A 867 15.05 -10.41 23.03
N ASN A 868 15.19 -9.44 22.12
CA ASN A 868 15.05 -8.02 22.42
C ASN A 868 13.81 -7.40 21.71
N PRO A 869 12.66 -7.32 22.40
CA PRO A 869 11.43 -6.73 21.84
C PRO A 869 11.56 -5.27 21.42
N LEU A 870 12.47 -4.50 22.04
CA LEU A 870 12.67 -3.10 21.66
C LEU A 870 13.34 -3.01 20.29
N LEU A 871 14.37 -3.82 20.04
CA LEU A 871 15.02 -3.89 18.74
C LEU A 871 14.09 -4.39 17.64
N GLN A 872 13.26 -5.39 17.94
CA GLN A 872 12.25 -5.88 17.00
C GLN A 872 11.29 -4.75 16.59
N ARG A 873 10.70 -4.06 17.57
CA ARG A 873 9.77 -2.94 17.34
C ARG A 873 10.41 -1.80 16.58
N ALA A 874 11.65 -1.43 16.90
CA ALA A 874 12.39 -0.40 16.18
C ALA A 874 12.62 -0.76 14.70
N MET A 875 12.69 -2.06 14.38
CA MET A 875 12.85 -2.60 13.02
C MET A 875 11.51 -2.88 12.31
N GLY A 876 10.38 -2.41 12.86
CA GLY A 876 9.05 -2.65 12.30
C GLY A 876 8.57 -4.11 12.39
N TYR A 877 9.26 -4.95 13.16
CA TYR A 877 8.93 -6.36 13.40
C TYR A 877 8.32 -6.53 14.79
N ASP A 878 7.15 -7.15 14.89
CA ASP A 878 6.50 -7.38 16.18
C ASP A 878 6.34 -8.88 16.45
N TYR A 879 7.37 -9.49 17.07
CA TYR A 879 7.40 -10.91 17.42
C TYR A 879 6.18 -11.35 18.25
N LYS A 880 5.72 -10.48 19.18
CA LYS A 880 4.55 -10.75 20.03
C LYS A 880 3.25 -10.80 19.22
N SER A 881 3.19 -10.12 18.07
CA SER A 881 2.03 -10.22 17.16
C SER A 881 2.06 -11.47 16.26
N ILE A 882 3.22 -12.10 16.11
CA ILE A 882 3.44 -13.25 15.23
C ILE A 882 3.30 -14.57 15.98
N HIS A 883 3.90 -14.65 17.16
CA HIS A 883 3.68 -15.75 18.10
C HIS A 883 2.35 -15.54 18.81
N SER A 884 1.60 -16.63 18.94
CA SER A 884 0.28 -16.62 19.58
C SER A 884 0.41 -16.14 21.02
N LEU A 885 0.22 -14.83 21.25
CA LEU A 885 -0.25 -14.34 22.53
C LEU A 885 -1.48 -15.17 22.86
N SER A 886 -1.43 -15.90 23.97
CA SER A 886 -2.61 -16.54 24.52
C SER A 886 -3.48 -15.43 25.07
N TYR A 887 -4.49 -15.04 24.30
CA TYR A 887 -5.53 -14.15 24.80
C TYR A 887 -6.49 -14.95 25.69
N PRO A 888 -7.03 -14.35 26.76
CA PRO A 888 -6.91 -12.94 27.14
C PRO A 888 -5.55 -12.56 27.77
N LEU A 889 -5.05 -11.36 27.48
CA LEU A 889 -3.79 -10.82 28.00
C LEU A 889 -4.08 -9.64 28.94
N ASP A 890 -3.62 -9.74 30.19
CA ASP A 890 -3.63 -8.66 31.17
C ASP A 890 -2.40 -7.76 30.97
N LEU A 891 -2.63 -6.46 30.75
CA LEU A 891 -1.55 -5.46 30.58
C LEU A 891 -1.06 -4.89 31.92
N ASN A 892 -1.61 -5.35 33.07
CA ASN A 892 -1.36 -4.82 34.41
C ASN A 892 -1.57 -3.30 34.49
N ILE A 893 -2.61 -2.81 33.82
CA ILE A 893 -2.99 -1.39 33.88
C ILE A 893 -3.46 -1.08 35.30
N LYS A 894 -2.92 0.00 35.87
CA LYS A 894 -3.22 0.42 37.24
C LYS A 894 -4.70 0.81 37.34
N LEU A 895 -5.43 0.12 38.20
CA LEU A 895 -6.82 0.48 38.54
C LEU A 895 -6.80 1.77 39.36
N THR A 896 -7.65 2.74 39.02
CA THR A 896 -7.81 3.94 39.82
C THR A 896 -8.70 3.64 41.03
N LYS A 897 -8.58 4.41 42.11
CA LYS A 897 -9.44 4.22 43.30
C LYS A 897 -10.92 4.49 43.02
N GLU A 898 -11.21 5.28 42.00
CA GLU A 898 -12.57 5.65 41.59
C GLU A 898 -13.26 4.52 40.82
N ASP A 899 -12.48 3.66 40.16
CA ASP A 899 -12.98 2.52 39.38
C ASP A 899 -13.06 1.21 40.20
N GLU A 900 -12.60 1.21 41.45
CA GLU A 900 -12.72 0.07 42.36
C GLU A 900 -14.18 -0.19 42.72
N VAL A 901 -14.67 -1.40 42.43
CA VAL A 901 -16.05 -1.81 42.73
C VAL A 901 -16.07 -2.99 43.70
N ALA A 902 -17.17 -3.10 44.46
CA ALA A 902 -17.43 -4.28 45.28
C ALA A 902 -17.48 -5.55 44.41
N ILE A 903 -17.07 -6.68 44.99
CA ILE A 903 -17.15 -7.98 44.33
C ILE A 903 -18.63 -8.26 43.98
N PRO A 904 -18.97 -8.55 42.71
CA PRO A 904 -20.33 -8.86 42.31
C PRO A 904 -20.92 -10.03 43.10
N GLU A 905 -22.19 -9.92 43.51
CA GLU A 905 -22.88 -10.92 44.33
C GLU A 905 -22.89 -12.31 43.68
N GLU A 906 -22.83 -12.41 42.35
CA GLU A 906 -22.78 -13.68 41.63
C GLU A 906 -21.48 -14.47 41.87
N PHE A 907 -20.42 -13.83 42.39
CA PHE A 907 -19.23 -14.51 42.89
C PHE A 907 -19.36 -15.00 44.34
N ASP A 908 -20.29 -14.44 45.12
CA ASP A 908 -20.41 -14.66 46.58
C ASP A 908 -21.22 -15.92 46.93
N ALA A 909 -21.94 -16.50 45.97
CA ALA A 909 -22.69 -17.76 46.16
C ALA A 909 -21.79 -19.00 46.37
N ASP A 910 -20.50 -18.93 45.99
CA ASP A 910 -19.49 -19.97 46.24
C ASP A 910 -18.48 -19.44 47.27
N ARG A 911 -18.76 -19.66 48.56
CA ARG A 911 -17.89 -19.26 49.68
C ARG A 911 -16.56 -20.02 49.68
N ASN A 912 -15.59 -19.60 48.85
CA ASN A 912 -14.13 -19.65 49.05
C ASN A 912 -13.39 -19.33 47.73
N TYR A 913 -13.14 -18.05 47.45
CA TYR A 913 -12.25 -17.63 46.35
C TYR A 913 -11.08 -16.76 46.87
N PRO A 914 -10.01 -17.36 47.42
CA PRO A 914 -8.89 -16.61 48.02
C PRO A 914 -8.02 -15.81 47.04
N HIS A 915 -8.32 -15.76 45.74
CA HIS A 915 -7.47 -15.15 44.70
C HIS A 915 -8.26 -14.47 43.56
N LEU A 916 -9.31 -13.72 43.91
CA LEU A 916 -10.04 -12.86 42.97
C LEU A 916 -9.48 -11.44 43.02
N SER A 917 -9.24 -10.82 41.86
CA SER A 917 -8.75 -9.43 41.77
C SER A 917 -9.43 -8.69 40.63
N GLN A 918 -9.79 -7.43 40.85
CA GLN A 918 -10.32 -6.57 39.80
C GLN A 918 -9.19 -6.10 38.87
N LEU A 919 -9.49 -6.01 37.57
CA LEU A 919 -8.59 -5.51 36.54
C LEU A 919 -9.18 -4.28 35.86
N ALA A 920 -8.33 -3.33 35.47
CA ALA A 920 -8.74 -2.16 34.70
C ALA A 920 -9.09 -2.52 33.24
N GLY A 921 -8.40 -3.50 32.66
CA GLY A 921 -8.63 -3.93 31.29
C GLY A 921 -7.84 -5.18 30.90
N ILE A 922 -8.36 -5.91 29.91
CA ILE A 922 -7.70 -7.07 29.32
C ILE A 922 -7.80 -7.01 27.80
N MET A 923 -6.77 -7.43 27.11
CA MET A 923 -6.81 -7.61 25.65
C MET A 923 -7.40 -8.99 25.35
N VAL A 924 -8.39 -9.06 24.46
CA VAL A 924 -8.92 -10.34 23.92
C VAL A 924 -8.43 -10.62 22.51
N SER A 925 -7.94 -9.59 21.83
CA SER A 925 -7.17 -9.69 20.60
C SER A 925 -6.16 -8.54 20.52
N LYS A 926 -5.40 -8.40 19.43
CA LYS A 926 -4.44 -7.29 19.23
C LYS A 926 -5.11 -5.92 19.22
N HIS A 927 -6.38 -5.84 18.80
CA HIS A 927 -7.10 -4.59 18.59
C HIS A 927 -8.31 -4.43 19.50
N GLU A 928 -8.66 -5.46 20.28
CA GLU A 928 -9.81 -5.43 21.17
C GLU A 928 -9.36 -5.50 22.62
N MET A 929 -9.58 -4.38 23.28
CA MET A 929 -9.45 -4.25 24.73
C MET A 929 -10.83 -4.30 25.34
N LEU A 930 -11.00 -5.19 26.30
CA LEU A 930 -12.12 -5.16 27.23
C LEU A 930 -11.73 -4.22 28.37
N GLN A 931 -12.58 -3.25 28.63
CA GLN A 931 -12.49 -2.32 29.76
C GLN A 931 -13.90 -1.86 30.12
N GLN A 932 -14.04 -1.18 31.25
CA GLN A 932 -15.32 -0.60 31.66
C GLN A 932 -15.92 0.29 30.56
N GLY A 933 -17.23 0.20 30.37
CA GLY A 933 -17.99 0.93 29.34
C GLY A 933 -17.99 0.28 27.96
N VAL A 934 -17.11 -0.70 27.69
CA VAL A 934 -17.10 -1.40 26.39
C VAL A 934 -18.31 -2.32 26.27
N PHE A 935 -19.01 -2.23 25.14
CA PHE A 935 -20.07 -3.17 24.78
C PHE A 935 -19.49 -4.42 24.10
N VAL A 936 -19.99 -5.58 24.51
CA VAL A 936 -19.58 -6.90 24.01
C VAL A 936 -20.76 -7.72 23.55
N VAL A 937 -20.51 -8.60 22.58
CA VAL A 937 -21.44 -9.65 22.18
C VAL A 937 -21.02 -10.95 22.87
N VAL A 938 -21.96 -11.56 23.61
CA VAL A 938 -21.78 -12.82 24.32
C VAL A 938 -22.58 -13.91 23.62
N GLU A 939 -21.94 -15.04 23.32
CA GLU A 939 -22.65 -16.21 22.82
C GLU A 939 -22.91 -17.22 23.94
N ARG A 940 -24.18 -17.56 24.17
CA ARG A 940 -24.59 -18.61 25.10
C ARG A 940 -25.72 -19.44 24.49
N ARG A 941 -25.52 -20.76 24.39
CA ARG A 941 -26.49 -21.70 23.80
C ARG A 941 -26.96 -21.27 22.40
N SER A 942 -26.01 -20.82 21.56
CA SER A 942 -26.26 -20.32 20.20
C SER A 942 -27.15 -19.07 20.10
N LYS A 943 -27.32 -18.33 21.20
CA LYS A 943 -27.93 -16.99 21.20
C LYS A 943 -26.84 -15.95 21.43
N LEU A 944 -26.87 -14.88 20.65
CA LEU A 944 -26.05 -13.69 20.83
C LEU A 944 -26.78 -12.71 21.74
N LEU A 945 -26.12 -12.25 22.79
CA LEU A 945 -26.62 -11.29 23.77
C LEU A 945 -25.67 -10.09 23.83
N VAL A 946 -26.18 -8.91 24.14
CA VAL A 946 -25.38 -7.68 24.25
C VAL A 946 -25.24 -7.32 25.72
N GLY A 947 -24.03 -6.94 26.13
CA GLY A 947 -23.76 -6.45 27.47
C GLY A 947 -22.71 -5.34 27.48
N GLU A 948 -22.85 -4.39 28.40
CA GLU A 948 -21.85 -3.36 28.69
C GLU A 948 -21.00 -3.81 29.88
N ILE A 949 -19.67 -3.74 29.75
CA ILE A 949 -18.76 -4.13 30.83
C ILE A 949 -18.81 -3.10 31.96
N LYS A 950 -19.16 -3.55 33.17
CA LYS A 950 -19.10 -2.75 34.39
C LYS A 950 -17.80 -2.97 35.16
N SER A 951 -17.29 -4.19 35.21
CA SER A 951 -15.98 -4.50 35.80
C SER A 951 -15.40 -5.80 35.29
N ILE A 952 -14.08 -5.96 35.41
CA ILE A 952 -13.33 -7.13 34.93
C ILE A 952 -12.61 -7.76 36.12
N TRP A 953 -12.62 -9.09 36.18
CA TRP A 953 -12.12 -9.85 37.30
C TRP A 953 -11.25 -11.00 36.83
N VAL A 954 -10.13 -11.23 37.51
CA VAL A 954 -9.29 -12.40 37.30
C VAL A 954 -9.33 -13.31 38.52
N LYS A 955 -9.53 -14.60 38.26
CA LYS A 955 -9.36 -15.66 39.23
C LYS A 955 -8.03 -16.36 38.95
N LYS A 956 -7.05 -16.13 39.83
CA LYS A 956 -5.72 -16.76 39.73
C LYS A 956 -5.74 -18.09 40.48
N THR A 957 -5.44 -19.19 39.79
CA THR A 957 -5.15 -20.48 40.44
C THR A 957 -3.66 -20.80 40.26
N PRO A 958 -3.08 -21.71 41.06
CA PRO A 958 -1.67 -22.09 40.90
C PRO A 958 -1.31 -22.63 39.50
N GLN A 959 -2.29 -23.05 38.71
CA GLN A 959 -2.11 -23.71 37.41
C GLN A 959 -2.65 -22.89 36.22
N SER A 960 -3.57 -21.94 36.43
CA SER A 960 -4.18 -21.12 35.37
C SER A 960 -4.88 -19.86 35.88
N SER A 961 -5.01 -18.85 35.00
CA SER A 961 -5.79 -17.64 35.24
C SER A 961 -7.08 -17.68 34.43
N HIS A 962 -8.22 -17.46 35.08
CA HIS A 962 -9.52 -17.35 34.41
C HIS A 962 -10.05 -15.93 34.51
N PHE A 963 -10.45 -15.35 33.38
CA PHE A 963 -10.95 -13.99 33.31
C PHE A 963 -12.48 -13.98 33.20
N TYR A 964 -13.08 -13.05 33.92
CA TYR A 964 -14.53 -12.86 34.00
C TYR A 964 -14.85 -11.39 33.80
N VAL A 965 -15.98 -11.12 33.16
CA VAL A 965 -16.52 -9.78 32.99
C VAL A 965 -17.88 -9.72 33.68
N HIS A 966 -18.09 -8.68 34.48
CA HIS A 966 -19.40 -8.34 35.01
C HIS A 966 -20.10 -7.41 34.02
N LEU A 967 -21.23 -7.86 33.49
CA LEU A 967 -21.95 -7.21 32.40
C LEU A 967 -23.30 -6.69 32.88
N GLN A 968 -23.61 -5.46 32.50
CA GLN A 968 -24.97 -4.92 32.45
C GLN A 968 -25.64 -5.44 31.17
N GLY A 969 -26.74 -6.17 31.29
CA GLY A 969 -27.45 -6.78 30.16
C GLY A 969 -28.30 -5.79 29.37
N PHE A 970 -28.38 -5.99 28.06
CA PHE A 970 -29.24 -5.25 27.14
C PHE A 970 -30.12 -6.20 26.31
N GLU A 971 -31.36 -5.78 26.07
CA GLU A 971 -32.28 -6.48 25.17
C GLU A 971 -32.28 -5.82 23.80
N THR A 972 -32.18 -6.63 22.75
CA THR A 972 -32.32 -6.16 21.36
C THR A 972 -33.77 -5.80 21.09
N ALA A 973 -34.01 -4.55 20.70
CA ALA A 973 -35.32 -4.03 20.35
C ALA A 973 -35.49 -3.96 18.82
N HIS A 974 -36.34 -3.08 18.32
CA HIS A 974 -36.65 -2.94 16.88
C HIS A 974 -35.49 -2.30 16.10
N VAL A 975 -35.58 -2.29 14.77
CA VAL A 975 -34.69 -1.47 13.94
C VAL A 975 -35.22 -0.04 14.00
N ASP A 976 -34.40 0.88 14.51
CA ASP A 976 -34.76 2.30 14.63
C ASP A 976 -34.99 2.91 13.24
N GLU A 977 -36.07 3.66 13.06
CA GLU A 977 -36.47 4.19 11.75
C GLU A 977 -35.52 5.28 11.24
N HIS A 978 -34.96 6.10 12.13
CA HIS A 978 -34.07 7.20 11.79
C HIS A 978 -32.68 6.69 11.40
N TYR A 979 -32.08 5.84 12.25
CA TYR A 979 -30.74 5.32 12.00
C TYR A 979 -30.74 4.11 11.04
N GLN A 980 -31.87 3.42 10.89
CA GLN A 980 -31.97 2.11 10.23
C GLN A 980 -30.99 1.07 10.76
N MET A 981 -30.78 1.10 12.08
CA MET A 981 -29.87 0.26 12.85
C MET A 981 -30.59 -0.39 14.04
N ARG A 982 -30.05 -1.47 14.58
CA ARG A 982 -30.67 -2.20 15.70
C ARG A 982 -30.61 -1.36 16.97
N SER A 983 -31.77 -1.12 17.59
CA SER A 983 -31.84 -0.53 18.93
C SER A 983 -31.65 -1.57 20.02
N ILE A 984 -31.11 -1.13 21.15
CA ILE A 984 -30.98 -1.93 22.38
C ILE A 984 -31.45 -1.11 23.57
N VAL A 985 -32.01 -1.79 24.56
CA VAL A 985 -32.51 -1.15 25.79
C VAL A 985 -31.86 -1.80 27.00
N ARG A 986 -31.38 -0.97 27.93
CA ARG A 986 -30.78 -1.39 29.19
C ARG A 986 -31.80 -2.18 30.02
N THR A 987 -31.40 -3.34 30.53
CA THR A 987 -32.23 -4.15 31.43
C THR A 987 -31.78 -3.95 32.89
N PRO A 988 -32.55 -4.35 33.91
CA PRO A 988 -32.03 -4.39 35.28
C PRO A 988 -31.04 -5.56 35.51
N ASN A 989 -30.91 -6.48 34.56
CA ASN A 989 -30.19 -7.72 34.74
C ASN A 989 -28.67 -7.52 34.63
N HIS A 990 -27.97 -8.07 35.61
CA HIS A 990 -26.52 -8.17 35.62
C HIS A 990 -26.09 -9.64 35.52
N VAL A 991 -24.91 -9.88 34.95
CA VAL A 991 -24.38 -11.24 34.85
C VAL A 991 -22.86 -11.23 34.81
N VAL A 992 -22.26 -12.19 35.49
CA VAL A 992 -20.85 -12.50 35.37
C VAL A 992 -20.63 -13.57 34.30
N VAL A 993 -19.81 -13.25 33.30
CA VAL A 993 -19.53 -14.15 32.17
C VAL A 993 -18.03 -14.38 32.06
N ASN A 994 -17.63 -15.63 31.80
CA ASN A 994 -16.24 -15.92 31.48
C ASN A 994 -15.90 -15.38 30.08
N THR A 995 -14.72 -14.77 29.92
CA THR A 995 -14.32 -14.11 28.67
C THR A 995 -14.31 -15.03 27.44
N LYS A 996 -14.22 -16.35 27.62
CA LYS A 996 -14.31 -17.34 26.52
C LYS A 996 -15.65 -17.32 25.77
N TYR A 997 -16.70 -16.76 26.36
CA TYR A 997 -18.02 -16.62 25.73
C TYR A 997 -18.20 -15.28 25.00
N ILE A 998 -17.23 -14.37 25.10
CA ILE A 998 -17.25 -13.09 24.37
C ILE A 998 -16.81 -13.35 22.92
N ARG A 999 -17.62 -12.91 21.97
CA ARG A 999 -17.34 -13.03 20.53
C ARG A 999 -16.54 -11.86 19.98
N GLY A 1000 -16.71 -10.68 20.56
CA GLY A 1000 -15.96 -9.48 20.20
C GLY A 1000 -16.63 -8.25 20.80
N THR A 1001 -16.02 -7.11 20.57
CA THR A 1001 -16.58 -5.83 21.01
C THR A 1001 -17.40 -5.18 19.91
N ILE A 1002 -18.40 -4.41 20.31
CA ILE A 1002 -19.23 -3.59 19.41
C ILE A 1002 -19.23 -2.14 19.88
N ASN A 1003 -19.46 -1.22 18.95
CA ASN A 1003 -19.71 0.18 19.22
C ASN A 1003 -21.22 0.41 19.31
N VAL A 1004 -21.61 1.14 20.35
CA VAL A 1004 -22.98 1.45 20.67
C VAL A 1004 -23.04 2.95 20.97
N GLN A 1005 -24.06 3.63 20.44
CA GLN A 1005 -24.27 5.06 20.65
C GLN A 1005 -25.61 5.30 21.34
N HIS A 1006 -25.70 6.33 22.17
CA HIS A 1006 -26.97 6.75 22.76
C HIS A 1006 -27.97 7.17 21.65
N ASN A 1007 -29.27 6.89 21.82
CA ASN A 1007 -30.31 7.33 20.89
C ASN A 1007 -30.63 8.83 21.06
N CYS A 1008 -29.68 9.69 20.66
CA CYS A 1008 -29.83 11.14 20.80
C CYS A 1008 -30.99 11.73 19.98
N HIS A 1009 -31.36 11.10 18.86
CA HIS A 1009 -32.46 11.55 18.02
C HIS A 1009 -33.82 11.39 18.73
N GLN A 1010 -34.10 10.22 19.31
CA GLN A 1010 -35.36 9.97 20.03
C GLN A 1010 -35.54 10.91 21.23
N PHE A 1011 -34.46 11.20 21.95
CA PHE A 1011 -34.49 12.00 23.18
C PHE A 1011 -34.09 13.47 23.01
N GLN A 1012 -33.87 13.91 21.77
CA GLN A 1012 -33.57 15.31 21.40
C GLN A 1012 -32.46 15.94 22.27
N CYS A 1013 -31.37 15.20 22.47
CA CYS A 1013 -30.28 15.61 23.37
C CYS A 1013 -29.61 16.92 22.89
N PRO A 1014 -29.57 17.98 23.70
CA PRO A 1014 -29.03 19.27 23.28
C PRO A 1014 -27.49 19.27 23.26
N VAL A 1015 -26.91 20.06 22.35
CA VAL A 1015 -25.48 20.40 22.36
C VAL A 1015 -25.28 21.67 23.20
N VAL A 1016 -24.49 21.57 24.27
CA VAL A 1016 -24.22 22.62 25.25
C VAL A 1016 -22.71 22.77 25.48
N SER A 1017 -22.22 24.01 25.57
CA SER A 1017 -20.80 24.29 25.87
C SER A 1017 -20.54 24.09 27.36
N THR A 1018 -20.09 22.90 27.76
CA THR A 1018 -20.11 22.47 29.18
C THR A 1018 -18.78 21.99 29.75
N ARG A 1019 -17.78 21.64 28.93
CA ARG A 1019 -16.51 21.09 29.42
C ARG A 1019 -15.36 22.06 29.19
N ALA A 1020 -14.62 22.39 30.26
CA ALA A 1020 -13.37 23.13 30.20
C ALA A 1020 -12.34 22.38 29.33
N THR A 1021 -11.69 23.07 28.42
CA THR A 1021 -10.68 22.47 27.54
C THR A 1021 -9.37 22.38 28.31
N LEU A 1022 -8.69 21.23 28.27
CA LEU A 1022 -7.32 21.12 28.78
C LEU A 1022 -6.36 21.68 27.70
N MET A 1023 -5.61 22.73 28.02
CA MET A 1023 -4.43 23.16 27.24
C MET A 1023 -3.22 23.01 28.16
N GLU A 1024 -2.14 22.40 27.66
CA GLU A 1024 -0.90 22.21 28.44
C GLU A 1024 -1.11 21.53 29.81
N ARG A 1025 -2.10 20.62 29.90
CA ARG A 1025 -2.52 19.92 31.13
C ARG A 1025 -3.19 20.80 32.19
N GLU A 1026 -3.53 22.04 31.87
CA GLU A 1026 -4.31 22.95 32.73
C GLU A 1026 -5.75 23.11 32.22
N GLU A 1027 -6.73 23.13 33.14
CA GLU A 1027 -8.13 23.42 32.79
C GLU A 1027 -8.27 24.89 32.39
N THR A 1028 -8.59 25.12 31.12
CA THR A 1028 -8.84 26.47 30.60
C THR A 1028 -10.30 26.88 30.79
N ARG A 1029 -10.54 28.20 30.74
CA ARG A 1029 -11.90 28.77 30.71
C ARG A 1029 -12.61 28.58 29.35
N ILE A 1030 -11.92 28.04 28.35
CA ILE A 1030 -12.48 27.79 27.02
C ILE A 1030 -13.34 26.53 27.11
N THR A 1031 -14.64 26.65 26.81
CA THR A 1031 -15.57 25.52 26.82
C THR A 1031 -15.77 24.96 25.42
N GLN A 1032 -15.79 23.64 25.29
CA GLN A 1032 -16.13 22.97 24.03
C GLN A 1032 -17.60 22.54 24.00
N PRO A 1033 -18.25 22.58 22.82
CA PRO A 1033 -19.61 22.07 22.66
C PRO A 1033 -19.62 20.54 22.86
N MET A 1034 -20.56 20.04 23.65
CA MET A 1034 -20.80 18.61 23.88
C MET A 1034 -22.29 18.30 23.97
N VAL A 1035 -22.69 17.07 23.64
CA VAL A 1035 -24.05 16.56 23.80
C VAL A 1035 -24.29 16.26 25.27
N LYS A 1036 -25.40 16.76 25.81
CA LYS A 1036 -25.91 16.37 27.13
C LYS A 1036 -27.03 15.36 26.93
N HIS A 1037 -26.82 14.12 27.34
CA HIS A 1037 -27.84 13.08 27.23
C HIS A 1037 -29.01 13.33 28.18
N SER A 1038 -30.21 13.01 27.70
CA SER A 1038 -31.48 13.18 28.44
C SER A 1038 -31.99 11.87 29.04
N ASP A 1039 -31.38 10.75 28.66
CA ASP A 1039 -31.68 9.37 29.07
C ASP A 1039 -30.35 8.57 29.14
N ASP A 1040 -30.37 7.43 29.84
CA ASP A 1040 -29.24 6.50 29.98
C ASP A 1040 -29.62 5.03 29.66
N ASN A 1041 -30.76 4.79 29.01
CA ASN A 1041 -31.30 3.44 28.81
C ASN A 1041 -31.40 3.01 27.34
N HIS A 1042 -31.51 3.95 26.40
CA HIS A 1042 -31.78 3.64 24.99
C HIS A 1042 -30.56 3.90 24.12
N TYR A 1043 -30.14 2.87 23.40
CA TYR A 1043 -28.95 2.91 22.58
C TYR A 1043 -29.17 2.24 21.22
N ILE A 1044 -28.25 2.51 20.30
CA ILE A 1044 -28.23 2.03 18.93
C ILE A 1044 -26.90 1.32 18.69
N ILE A 1045 -26.94 0.12 18.14
CA ILE A 1045 -25.75 -0.59 17.67
C ILE A 1045 -25.25 0.11 16.41
N ASN A 1046 -23.98 0.51 16.40
CA ASN A 1046 -23.39 1.22 15.27
C ASN A 1046 -23.01 0.26 14.13
N SER A 1047 -23.98 -0.10 13.28
CA SER A 1047 -23.72 -0.94 12.10
C SER A 1047 -22.93 -0.21 10.98
N SER A 1048 -22.46 1.03 11.19
CA SER A 1048 -21.46 1.67 10.31
C SER A 1048 -20.02 1.53 10.81
N SER A 1049 -19.81 0.83 11.95
CA SER A 1049 -18.48 0.44 12.41
C SER A 1049 -17.74 -0.35 11.33
N LEU A 1050 -16.47 -0.02 11.13
CA LEU A 1050 -15.55 -0.78 10.27
C LEU A 1050 -14.74 -1.81 11.07
N SER A 1051 -14.99 -1.91 12.38
CA SER A 1051 -14.43 -2.89 13.31
C SER A 1051 -15.51 -3.91 13.66
N ASN A 1052 -15.20 -5.20 13.53
CA ASN A 1052 -16.16 -6.30 13.68
C ASN A 1052 -17.53 -6.03 13.02
N PRO A 1053 -17.58 -5.55 11.75
CA PRO A 1053 -18.84 -5.21 11.09
C PRO A 1053 -19.82 -6.39 11.03
N GLU A 1054 -19.33 -7.63 11.06
CA GLU A 1054 -20.16 -8.85 11.11
C GLU A 1054 -20.88 -9.08 12.45
N LEU A 1055 -20.39 -8.48 13.55
CA LEU A 1055 -21.04 -8.56 14.87
C LEU A 1055 -22.09 -7.47 15.08
N HIS A 1056 -21.98 -6.34 14.37
CA HIS A 1056 -22.90 -5.19 14.45
C HIS A 1056 -24.09 -5.36 13.50
#